data_AF-Q9Z701-F1
#
_entry.id   AF-Q9Z701-F1
#
_cell.length_a   1.000
_cell.length_b   1.000
_cell.length_c   1.000
_cell.angle_alpha   90.00
_cell.angle_beta   90.00
_cell.angle_gamma   90.00
#
_symmetry.space_group_name_H-M   'P 1'
#
loop_
_entity.id
_entity.type
_entity.pdbx_description
1 polymer ?
#
loop_
_entity_poly.entity_id
_entity_poly.type
_entity_poly.pdbx_seq_one_letter_code
_entity_poly.pdbx_strand_id
1 'polypeptide(L)'
;MKGTPQYHFIGIGGIGMSALAHILLDRGYEVSGSDLYESYTIESLKAKGARCFSGHDSSHVPHDAVVVYSSSIAPDNVEYLTAIQRSSRLLHRAELLSQLMEGYESILVSGSHGKTGTSSLIRAIFQEAQKDPSYAIGGLAANCLNGYSGSSKIFVAEADESDGSLKHYTPRAVVITNIDNEHLNNYAGNLDNLVQVIQDFSRKVTDLNKVFYNGDCPILKGNVQGISYGYSPECQLHIVSYNQKAWQSHFSFTFLGQEYQDIELNLPGQHNAANAAAACGVALTFGIDINIIRKALKKFSGVHRRLERKNISESFLFLEDYAHHPVEVAHTLRSVRDAVGLRRVIAIFQPHRFSRLEECLQTFPKAFQEADEVILTDVYSAGESPRESIILSDLAEQIRKSSYVHCCYVPHGDIVDYLRNYIRIHDVCVSLGAGNIYTIGEALKDFNPKKLSIGLVCGGKSCEHDISLLSAQHVSKYISPEFYDVSYFIINRQGLWRTGKDFPHLIEETQGDSPLSSEIASALAKVDCLFPVLHGPFGEDGTIQGFFEILGKPYAGPSLSLAATAMDKLLTKRIASAVGVPVVPYQPLNLCFWKRNPELCIQNLIETFSFPMIVKTAHLGSSIGIFLVRDKEELQEKISEAFLYDTDVFVEESRLGSREIEVSCIGHSSSWYCMAGPNERCGASGFIDYQEKYGFDGIDCAKISFDLQLSQESLDCVRELAERVYRAMQGKGSARIDFFLDEEGNYWLSEVNPIPGMTAASPFLQAFVHAGWTQEQIVDHFIIDALHKFDKQQTIEQAFTKEQDLVKR
;
A
#
# COMPACT_ATOMS: atom_id res chain seq x y z
N MET A 1 11.64 52.22 35.15
CA MET A 1 11.05 50.89 34.90
C MET A 1 11.94 50.21 33.88
N LYS A 2 12.58 49.08 34.19
CA LYS A 2 13.17 48.28 33.11
C LYS A 2 11.98 47.72 32.34
N GLY A 3 11.75 48.23 31.13
CA GLY A 3 10.67 47.76 30.27
C GLY A 3 10.83 46.27 29.99
N THR A 4 9.72 45.61 29.65
CA THR A 4 9.72 44.21 29.22
C THR A 4 10.78 44.03 28.12
N PRO A 5 11.76 43.13 28.28
CA PRO A 5 12.87 43.03 27.33
C PRO A 5 12.35 42.66 25.93
N GLN A 6 12.85 43.35 24.90
CA GLN A 6 12.54 43.04 23.51
C GLN A 6 13.43 41.90 23.01
N TYR A 7 12.86 40.97 22.26
CA TYR A 7 13.62 39.89 21.60
C TYR A 7 13.73 40.15 20.10
N HIS A 8 14.92 39.93 19.54
CA HIS A 8 15.19 40.03 18.11
C HIS A 8 15.76 38.73 17.58
N PHE A 9 15.09 38.10 16.61
CA PHE A 9 15.48 36.81 16.05
C PHE A 9 16.17 36.99 14.69
N ILE A 10 17.36 36.43 14.53
CA ILE A 10 18.04 36.33 13.24
C ILE A 10 17.67 34.97 12.62
N GLY A 11 17.01 34.98 11.46
CA GLY A 11 16.42 33.77 10.86
C GLY A 11 15.09 33.37 11.51
N ILE A 12 14.20 34.34 11.73
CA ILE A 12 12.95 34.14 12.48
C ILE A 12 11.97 33.17 11.79
N GLY A 13 12.04 33.03 10.47
CA GLY A 13 11.19 32.16 9.66
C GLY A 13 11.48 30.68 9.83
N GLY A 14 12.66 30.32 10.35
CA GLY A 14 13.02 28.94 10.64
C GLY A 14 12.03 28.27 11.61
N ILE A 15 11.72 26.99 11.40
CA ILE A 15 10.66 26.30 12.16
C ILE A 15 10.96 26.24 13.67
N GLY A 16 12.24 26.07 14.05
CA GLY A 16 12.63 26.10 15.45
C GLY A 16 12.65 27.50 16.05
N MET A 17 12.87 28.54 15.25
CA MET A 17 12.94 29.94 15.71
C MET A 17 11.55 30.55 15.87
N SER A 18 10.69 30.36 14.88
CA SER A 18 9.30 30.83 14.88
C SER A 18 8.49 30.26 16.05
N ALA A 19 8.73 28.99 16.44
CA ALA A 19 8.07 28.41 17.62
C ALA A 19 8.37 29.20 18.91
N LEU A 20 9.64 29.58 19.14
CA LEU A 20 10.03 30.34 20.33
C LEU A 20 9.48 31.77 20.26
N ALA A 21 9.51 32.38 19.07
CA ALA A 21 8.96 33.71 18.83
C ALA A 21 7.44 33.75 19.14
N HIS A 22 6.67 32.74 18.73
CA HIS A 22 5.25 32.64 19.09
C HIS A 22 5.02 32.54 20.59
N ILE A 23 5.82 31.73 21.30
CA ILE A 23 5.71 31.58 22.76
C ILE A 23 6.02 32.91 23.47
N LEU A 24 7.02 33.66 23.01
CA LEU A 24 7.35 34.98 23.55
C LEU A 24 6.23 35.99 23.33
N LEU A 25 5.63 36.01 22.13
CA LEU A 25 4.46 36.85 21.83
C LEU A 25 3.28 36.50 22.75
N ASP A 26 2.98 35.22 22.93
CA ASP A 26 1.91 34.76 23.84
C ASP A 26 2.15 35.17 25.30
N ARG A 27 3.43 35.25 25.70
CA ARG A 27 3.86 35.73 27.03
C ARG A 27 3.96 37.26 27.13
N GLY A 28 3.59 38.00 26.08
CA GLY A 28 3.51 39.46 26.08
C GLY A 28 4.85 40.18 25.87
N TYR A 29 5.87 39.50 25.36
CA TYR A 29 7.15 40.14 24.99
C TYR A 29 7.04 40.81 23.61
N GLU A 30 7.77 41.91 23.42
CA GLU A 30 7.96 42.46 22.08
C GLU A 30 8.94 41.60 21.28
N VAL A 31 8.51 41.17 20.09
CA VAL A 31 9.31 40.31 19.21
C VAL A 31 9.52 40.99 17.87
N SER A 32 10.77 40.94 17.40
CA SER A 32 11.16 41.30 16.04
C SER A 32 12.09 40.25 15.46
N GLY A 33 12.33 40.28 14.16
CA GLY A 33 13.36 39.43 13.56
C GLY A 33 13.49 39.58 12.06
N SER A 34 14.55 39.02 11.51
CA SER A 34 14.88 39.05 10.09
C SER A 34 14.88 37.64 9.48
N ASP A 35 14.57 37.55 8.19
CA ASP A 35 14.79 36.34 7.40
C ASP A 35 15.00 36.68 5.92
N LEU A 36 15.61 35.77 5.16
CA LEU A 36 15.90 35.98 3.74
C LEU A 36 14.64 35.85 2.86
N TYR A 37 13.72 34.96 3.23
CA TYR A 37 12.55 34.62 2.43
C TYR A 37 11.27 34.82 3.23
N GLU A 38 10.21 35.30 2.57
CA GLU A 38 8.86 35.27 3.13
C GLU A 38 8.35 33.82 3.21
N SER A 39 7.56 33.53 4.24
CA SER A 39 7.02 32.20 4.49
C SER A 39 5.73 32.28 5.31
N TYR A 40 4.95 31.19 5.33
CA TYR A 40 3.77 31.07 6.19
C TYR A 40 4.09 31.31 7.67
N THR A 41 5.25 30.87 8.15
CA THR A 41 5.67 31.10 9.55
C THR A 41 5.84 32.60 9.82
N ILE A 42 6.47 33.35 8.91
CA ILE A 42 6.63 34.80 9.02
C ILE A 42 5.28 35.51 8.98
N GLU A 43 4.39 35.13 8.06
CA GLU A 43 3.04 35.70 8.00
C GLU A 43 2.29 35.48 9.32
N SER A 44 2.36 34.28 9.90
CA SER A 44 1.71 33.98 11.18
C SER A 44 2.29 34.78 12.35
N LEU A 45 3.60 35.04 12.35
CA LEU A 45 4.28 35.87 13.35
C LEU A 45 3.87 37.33 13.23
N LYS A 46 3.84 37.87 12.00
CA LYS A 46 3.33 39.22 11.72
C LYS A 46 1.88 39.37 12.18
N ALA A 47 1.03 38.38 11.92
CA ALA A 47 -0.37 38.37 12.34
C ALA A 47 -0.52 38.39 13.88
N LYS A 48 0.44 37.81 14.63
CA LYS A 48 0.53 37.89 16.10
C LYS A 48 1.22 39.17 16.62
N GLY A 49 1.65 40.08 15.75
CA GLY A 49 2.22 41.37 16.11
C GLY A 49 3.75 41.45 16.11
N ALA A 50 4.46 40.42 15.62
CA ALA A 50 5.91 40.51 15.46
C ALA A 50 6.30 41.51 14.34
N ARG A 51 7.40 42.24 14.55
CA ARG A 51 8.04 43.04 13.49
C ARG A 51 9.05 42.20 12.73
N CYS A 52 8.69 41.73 11.54
CA CYS A 52 9.56 40.91 10.70
C CYS A 52 10.15 41.73 9.53
N PHE A 53 11.44 41.57 9.28
CA PHE A 53 12.19 42.23 8.22
C PHE A 53 12.68 41.23 7.16
N SER A 54 12.72 41.64 5.90
CA SER A 54 13.28 40.84 4.80
C SER A 54 14.75 41.23 4.59
N GLY A 55 15.62 40.22 4.48
CA GLY A 55 17.06 40.39 4.44
C GLY A 55 17.66 40.71 5.80
N HIS A 56 19.00 40.75 5.85
CA HIS A 56 19.74 41.07 7.07
C HIS A 56 20.36 42.46 6.99
N ASP A 57 20.08 43.31 7.98
CA ASP A 57 20.62 44.68 8.06
C ASP A 57 20.87 45.11 9.51
N SER A 58 21.99 45.77 9.76
CA SER A 58 22.37 46.28 11.09
C SER A 58 21.32 47.17 11.78
N SER A 59 20.45 47.83 11.01
CA SER A 59 19.38 48.69 11.51
C SER A 59 18.19 47.90 12.07
N HIS A 60 18.04 46.62 11.71
CA HIS A 60 16.96 45.78 12.20
C HIS A 60 17.12 45.42 13.68
N VAL A 61 18.36 45.36 14.19
CA VAL A 61 18.66 45.01 15.59
C VAL A 61 18.27 46.18 16.50
N PRO A 62 17.24 46.06 17.36
CA PRO A 62 16.87 47.11 18.29
C PRO A 62 17.96 47.31 19.36
N HIS A 63 18.03 48.51 19.95
CA HIS A 63 18.91 48.74 21.10
C HIS A 63 18.41 47.97 22.33
N ASP A 64 19.34 47.46 23.13
CA ASP A 64 19.08 46.68 24.36
C ASP A 64 18.26 45.38 24.16
N ALA A 65 18.05 44.93 22.92
CA ALA A 65 17.35 43.68 22.64
C ALA A 65 18.16 42.45 23.06
N VAL A 66 17.44 41.39 23.46
CA VAL A 66 18.00 40.04 23.52
C VAL A 66 17.98 39.47 22.11
N VAL A 67 19.17 39.22 21.55
CA VAL A 67 19.32 38.76 20.18
C VAL A 67 19.42 37.23 20.17
N VAL A 68 18.51 36.60 19.45
CA VAL A 68 18.36 35.15 19.35
C VAL A 68 18.83 34.70 17.97
N TYR A 69 19.71 33.70 17.93
CA TYR A 69 20.24 33.15 16.68
C TYR A 69 20.20 31.62 16.71
N SER A 70 20.30 30.99 15.54
CA SER A 70 20.39 29.54 15.40
C SER A 70 21.67 29.13 14.68
N SER A 71 21.95 27.83 14.66
CA SER A 71 23.10 27.23 13.98
C SER A 71 23.15 27.51 12.46
N SER A 72 22.06 27.99 11.84
CA SER A 72 22.06 28.38 10.42
C SER A 72 22.61 29.79 10.16
N ILE A 73 22.82 30.60 11.20
CA ILE A 73 23.31 31.97 11.06
C ILE A 73 24.84 31.97 11.01
N ALA A 74 25.38 32.50 9.92
CA ALA A 74 26.83 32.60 9.72
C ALA A 74 27.48 33.59 10.71
N PRO A 75 28.73 33.35 11.16
CA PRO A 75 29.42 34.25 12.10
C PRO A 75 29.65 35.66 11.58
N ASP A 76 29.66 35.85 10.25
CA ASP A 76 29.81 37.13 9.56
C ASP A 76 28.47 37.83 9.25
N ASN A 77 27.34 37.27 9.72
CA ASN A 77 26.03 37.90 9.58
C ASN A 77 26.04 39.30 10.21
N VAL A 78 25.60 40.29 9.43
CA VAL A 78 25.67 41.71 9.81
C VAL A 78 24.88 42.03 11.09
N GLU A 79 23.74 41.38 11.33
CA GLU A 79 22.93 41.57 12.54
C GLU A 79 23.60 40.94 13.76
N TYR A 80 24.19 39.75 13.58
CA TYR A 80 24.95 39.06 14.63
C TYR A 80 26.17 39.88 15.07
N LEU A 81 26.94 40.39 14.11
CA LEU A 81 28.08 41.27 14.39
C LEU A 81 27.64 42.58 15.05
N THR A 82 26.52 43.15 14.62
CA THR A 82 25.95 44.36 15.22
C THR A 82 25.55 44.13 16.68
N ALA A 83 24.94 42.98 16.99
CA ALA A 83 24.57 42.60 18.34
C ALA A 83 25.80 42.48 19.26
N ILE A 84 26.90 41.89 18.76
CA ILE A 84 28.19 41.84 19.47
C ILE A 84 28.73 43.26 19.70
N GLN A 85 28.78 44.08 18.65
CA GLN A 85 29.32 45.44 18.73
C GLN A 85 28.54 46.31 19.75
N ARG A 86 27.23 46.12 19.83
CA ARG A 86 26.35 46.81 20.79
C ARG A 86 26.30 46.16 22.17
N SER A 87 27.09 45.11 22.42
CA SER A 87 27.06 44.33 23.67
C SER A 87 25.65 43.85 24.06
N SER A 88 24.84 43.53 23.05
CA SER A 88 23.51 42.96 23.25
C SER A 88 23.61 41.57 23.86
N ARG A 89 22.61 41.16 24.64
CA ARG A 89 22.57 39.79 25.18
C ARG A 89 22.28 38.82 24.05
N LEU A 90 23.23 37.97 23.72
CA LEU A 90 23.06 36.90 22.73
C LEU A 90 22.55 35.63 23.41
N LEU A 91 21.56 34.98 22.79
CA LEU A 91 21.10 33.64 23.18
C LEU A 91 21.05 32.74 21.94
N HIS A 92 21.62 31.55 22.06
CA HIS A 92 21.36 30.51 21.08
C HIS A 92 19.91 30.01 21.20
N ARG A 93 19.31 29.55 20.10
CA ARG A 93 17.95 28.96 20.05
C ARG A 93 17.71 27.98 21.20
N ALA A 94 18.65 27.07 21.42
CA ALA A 94 18.57 26.04 22.47
C ALA A 94 18.55 26.64 23.89
N GLU A 95 19.33 27.70 24.12
CA GLU A 95 19.39 28.38 25.41
C GLU A 95 18.09 29.12 25.70
N LEU A 96 17.50 29.75 24.69
CA LEU A 96 16.19 30.38 24.83
C LEU A 96 15.10 29.34 25.10
N LEU A 97 15.08 28.23 24.34
CA LEU A 97 14.12 27.16 24.60
C LEU A 97 14.25 26.62 26.03
N SER A 98 15.48 26.41 26.51
CA SER A 98 15.75 26.03 27.90
C SER A 98 15.17 27.04 28.91
N GLN A 99 15.41 28.34 28.71
CA GLN A 99 14.83 29.41 29.54
C GLN A 99 13.30 29.43 29.49
N LEU A 100 12.69 29.19 28.33
CA LEU A 100 11.23 29.17 28.18
C LEU A 100 10.57 28.00 28.90
N MET A 101 11.31 26.91 29.12
CA MET A 101 10.88 25.71 29.87
C MET A 101 11.16 25.79 31.37
N GLU A 102 11.83 26.83 31.86
CA GLU A 102 12.15 26.97 33.28
C GLU A 102 10.85 27.01 34.11
N GLY A 103 10.77 26.14 35.13
CA GLY A 103 9.57 26.00 35.98
C GLY A 103 8.45 25.11 35.42
N TYR A 104 8.61 24.54 34.22
CA TYR A 104 7.66 23.59 33.62
C TYR A 104 8.06 22.13 33.86
N GLU A 105 7.07 21.23 33.83
CA GLU A 105 7.28 19.80 33.60
C GLU A 105 7.48 19.56 32.11
N SER A 106 8.74 19.65 31.68
CA SER A 106 9.12 19.51 30.28
C SER A 106 9.17 18.04 29.83
N ILE A 107 8.46 17.74 28.74
CA ILE A 107 8.46 16.48 28.01
C ILE A 107 9.24 16.72 26.72
N LEU A 108 10.43 16.14 26.62
CA LEU A 108 11.32 16.35 25.47
C LEU A 108 11.39 15.11 24.59
N VAL A 109 11.24 15.32 23.28
CA VAL A 109 11.36 14.26 22.27
C VAL A 109 12.64 14.46 21.47
N SER A 110 13.50 13.46 21.46
CA SER A 110 14.80 13.44 20.77
C SER A 110 14.97 12.16 19.94
N GLY A 111 16.00 12.10 19.11
CA GLY A 111 16.33 10.96 18.24
C GLY A 111 16.34 11.33 16.76
N SER A 112 17.02 10.56 15.92
CA SER A 112 17.29 10.93 14.52
C SER A 112 16.00 11.16 13.72
N HIS A 113 15.05 10.23 13.79
CA HIS A 113 13.78 10.31 13.07
C HIS A 113 12.57 10.29 14.01
N GLY A 114 11.45 10.88 13.59
CA GLY A 114 10.16 10.77 14.31
C GLY A 114 9.89 11.82 15.40
N LYS A 115 10.85 12.71 15.72
CA LYS A 115 10.71 13.75 16.77
C LYS A 115 9.41 14.55 16.70
N THR A 116 9.13 15.16 15.54
CA THR A 116 7.92 15.97 15.34
C THR A 116 6.63 15.15 15.33
N GLY A 117 6.68 13.90 14.88
CA GLY A 117 5.51 13.03 14.88
C GLY A 117 5.11 12.73 16.31
N THR A 118 6.06 12.25 17.10
CA THR A 118 5.86 11.90 18.51
C THR A 118 5.51 13.11 19.38
N SER A 119 6.20 14.24 19.24
CA SER A 119 5.87 15.46 20.00
C SER A 119 4.50 16.02 19.64
N SER A 120 4.09 15.94 18.36
CA SER A 120 2.73 16.34 17.93
C SER A 120 1.64 15.42 18.48
N LEU A 121 1.91 14.12 18.54
CA LEU A 121 0.98 13.14 19.15
C LEU A 121 0.83 13.39 20.65
N ILE A 122 1.94 13.59 21.37
CA ILE A 122 1.90 13.96 22.80
C ILE A 122 1.09 15.25 22.97
N ARG A 123 1.38 16.30 22.21
CA ARG A 123 0.61 17.56 22.28
C ARG A 123 -0.88 17.32 22.06
N ALA A 124 -1.26 16.57 21.02
CA ALA A 124 -2.65 16.29 20.69
C ALA A 124 -3.38 15.53 21.82
N ILE A 125 -2.73 14.55 22.44
CA ILE A 125 -3.28 13.82 23.59
C ILE A 125 -3.52 14.77 24.78
N PHE A 126 -2.54 15.59 25.12
CA PHE A 126 -2.65 16.53 26.25
C PHE A 126 -3.70 17.63 25.99
N GLN A 127 -3.86 18.07 24.73
CA GLN A 127 -4.93 19.00 24.34
C GLN A 127 -6.32 18.36 24.46
N GLU A 128 -6.52 17.13 23.97
CA GLU A 128 -7.79 16.41 24.12
C GLU A 128 -8.09 16.10 25.59
N ALA A 129 -7.06 15.91 26.42
CA ALA A 129 -7.17 15.79 27.88
C ALA A 129 -7.46 17.12 28.62
N GLN A 130 -7.62 18.23 27.89
CA GLN A 130 -7.83 19.58 28.43
C GLN A 130 -6.74 20.01 29.42
N LYS A 131 -5.51 19.51 29.23
CA LYS A 131 -4.35 19.88 30.05
C LYS A 131 -3.62 21.11 29.50
N ASP A 132 -4.03 21.69 28.36
CA ASP A 132 -3.52 22.94 27.76
C ASP A 132 -1.98 23.12 27.92
N PRO A 133 -1.16 22.26 27.29
CA PRO A 133 0.30 22.33 27.41
C PRO A 133 0.88 23.51 26.61
N SER A 134 1.97 24.08 27.10
CA SER A 134 2.88 24.85 26.25
C SER A 134 3.62 23.90 25.29
N TYR A 135 3.99 24.36 24.09
CA TYR A 135 4.77 23.52 23.18
C TYR A 135 5.65 24.31 22.21
N ALA A 136 6.75 23.67 21.79
CA ALA A 136 7.66 24.13 20.73
C ALA A 136 8.05 22.93 19.85
N ILE A 137 7.38 22.80 18.71
CA ILE A 137 7.44 21.62 17.82
C ILE A 137 8.01 22.05 16.46
N GLY A 138 8.86 21.22 15.86
CA GLY A 138 9.54 21.43 14.58
C GLY A 138 8.67 21.18 13.34
N GLY A 139 7.36 21.31 13.46
CA GLY A 139 6.41 21.16 12.35
C GLY A 139 5.05 21.76 12.69
N LEU A 140 4.24 21.98 11.66
CA LEU A 140 2.91 22.58 11.76
C LEU A 140 1.87 21.46 11.70
N ALA A 141 1.06 21.28 12.74
CA ALA A 141 -0.15 20.47 12.62
C ALA A 141 -1.28 21.34 12.03
N ALA A 142 -2.25 20.71 11.39
CA ALA A 142 -3.38 21.44 10.79
C ALA A 142 -4.03 22.40 11.80
N ASN A 143 -4.22 23.66 11.39
CA ASN A 143 -4.80 24.73 12.21
C ASN A 143 -4.04 25.07 13.51
N CYS A 144 -2.79 24.65 13.65
CA CYS A 144 -1.96 24.96 14.79
C CYS A 144 -0.67 25.68 14.38
N LEU A 145 -0.24 26.60 15.24
CA LEU A 145 1.13 27.10 15.18
C LEU A 145 2.10 26.02 15.68
N ASN A 146 3.37 26.20 15.37
CA ASN A 146 4.46 25.35 15.83
C ASN A 146 4.92 25.69 17.26
N GLY A 147 4.56 26.87 17.77
CA GLY A 147 4.82 27.31 19.14
C GLY A 147 3.59 27.92 19.81
N TYR A 148 3.41 27.63 21.10
CA TYR A 148 2.28 28.12 21.90
C TYR A 148 2.62 28.13 23.39
N SER A 149 2.19 29.17 24.10
CA SER A 149 2.26 29.23 25.57
C SER A 149 0.90 28.90 26.18
N GLY A 150 0.74 27.67 26.66
CA GLY A 150 -0.46 27.22 27.37
C GLY A 150 -0.49 27.64 28.84
N SER A 151 -1.63 27.41 29.50
CA SER A 151 -1.87 27.76 30.89
C SER A 151 -1.38 26.74 31.92
N SER A 152 -1.09 25.51 31.50
CA SER A 152 -0.60 24.47 32.41
C SER A 152 0.90 24.52 32.64
N LYS A 153 1.38 23.73 33.60
CA LYS A 153 2.81 23.52 33.87
C LYS A 153 3.49 22.57 32.88
N ILE A 154 2.79 22.05 31.88
CA ILE A 154 3.34 21.06 30.96
C ILE A 154 3.94 21.75 29.75
N PHE A 155 5.15 21.35 29.36
CA PHE A 155 5.81 21.86 28.16
C PHE A 155 6.26 20.71 27.27
N VAL A 156 5.78 20.63 26.03
CA VAL A 156 6.19 19.59 25.07
C VAL A 156 7.13 20.21 24.04
N ALA A 157 8.35 19.70 23.89
CA ALA A 157 9.28 20.24 22.89
C ALA A 157 10.10 19.17 22.18
N GLU A 158 10.53 19.50 20.97
CA GLU A 158 11.57 18.74 20.28
C GLU A 158 12.96 19.15 20.78
N ALA A 159 13.79 18.15 21.05
CA ALA A 159 15.16 18.30 21.49
C ALA A 159 16.10 17.67 20.46
N ASP A 160 16.74 18.54 19.68
CA ASP A 160 17.57 18.15 18.55
C ASP A 160 18.92 17.59 19.03
N GLU A 161 19.23 16.37 18.60
CA GLU A 161 20.49 15.71 18.88
C GLU A 161 21.61 16.13 17.92
N SER A 162 21.35 16.88 16.84
CA SER A 162 22.38 17.14 15.83
C SER A 162 23.47 18.12 16.28
N ASP A 163 23.15 19.15 17.06
CA ASP A 163 24.02 20.31 17.32
C ASP A 163 24.58 20.38 18.75
N GLY A 164 24.44 19.30 19.52
CA GLY A 164 24.85 19.25 20.93
C GLY A 164 23.98 20.09 21.87
N SER A 165 22.80 20.55 21.41
CA SER A 165 21.90 21.38 22.22
C SER A 165 21.29 20.65 23.43
N LEU A 166 21.25 19.31 23.41
CA LEU A 166 20.71 18.47 24.49
C LEU A 166 21.32 18.77 25.88
N LYS A 167 22.57 19.27 25.91
CA LYS A 167 23.24 19.65 27.16
C LYS A 167 22.54 20.80 27.90
N HIS A 168 21.79 21.66 27.20
CA HIS A 168 21.12 22.83 27.79
C HIS A 168 19.79 22.51 28.47
N TYR A 169 19.22 21.32 28.22
CA TYR A 169 17.89 20.99 28.70
C TYR A 169 17.91 20.16 29.99
N THR A 170 16.91 20.35 30.83
CA THR A 170 16.64 19.60 32.08
C THR A 170 15.20 19.05 32.06
N PRO A 171 14.96 17.95 31.32
CA PRO A 171 13.62 17.39 31.13
C PRO A 171 13.04 16.74 32.40
N ARG A 172 11.71 16.75 32.51
CA ARG A 172 10.95 15.92 33.47
C ARG A 172 10.56 14.55 32.89
N ALA A 173 10.40 14.47 31.58
CA ALA A 173 10.21 13.23 30.83
C ALA A 173 10.93 13.33 29.48
N VAL A 174 11.40 12.20 28.97
CA VAL A 174 12.11 12.12 27.69
C VAL A 174 11.55 10.97 26.86
N VAL A 175 11.41 11.19 25.55
CA VAL A 175 11.25 10.13 24.55
C VAL A 175 12.44 10.15 23.61
N ILE A 176 13.11 9.02 23.41
CA ILE A 176 14.21 8.84 22.43
C ILE A 176 13.73 7.85 21.37
N THR A 177 13.47 8.36 20.17
CA THR A 177 12.76 7.60 19.13
C THR A 177 13.61 6.58 18.38
N ASN A 178 14.86 6.94 18.08
CA ASN A 178 15.89 6.12 17.45
C ASN A 178 17.19 6.94 17.36
N ILE A 179 18.31 6.27 17.06
CA ILE A 179 19.57 6.90 16.69
C ILE A 179 20.05 6.22 15.42
N ASP A 180 20.47 7.01 14.45
CA ASP A 180 21.06 6.58 13.18
C ASP A 180 22.41 7.33 12.97
N ASN A 181 23.18 6.89 11.98
CA ASN A 181 24.45 7.51 11.58
C ASN A 181 24.25 8.83 10.82
N GLU A 182 23.53 9.78 11.43
CA GLU A 182 23.33 11.13 10.88
C GLU A 182 24.10 12.17 11.72
N HIS A 183 24.56 13.24 11.09
CA HIS A 183 25.19 14.39 11.76
C HIS A 183 26.46 14.07 12.58
N LEU A 184 27.12 12.93 12.30
CA LEU A 184 28.31 12.50 13.03
C LEU A 184 29.46 13.52 13.00
N ASN A 185 29.50 14.41 12.00
CA ASN A 185 30.48 15.50 11.92
C ASN A 185 30.45 16.39 13.19
N ASN A 186 29.28 16.59 13.80
CA ASN A 186 29.14 17.34 15.05
C ASN A 186 29.63 16.56 16.29
N TYR A 187 29.91 15.27 16.10
CA TYR A 187 30.35 14.30 17.11
C TYR A 187 31.74 13.73 16.81
N ALA A 188 32.58 14.50 16.10
CA ALA A 188 33.92 14.10 15.65
C ALA A 188 33.94 12.82 14.79
N GLY A 189 32.87 12.58 14.04
CA GLY A 189 32.69 11.40 13.20
C GLY A 189 32.41 10.11 13.98
N ASN A 190 32.14 10.19 15.28
CA ASN A 190 32.03 9.01 16.15
C ASN A 190 30.62 8.83 16.73
N LEU A 191 29.99 7.71 16.41
CA LEU A 191 28.67 7.32 16.92
C LEU A 191 28.65 7.17 18.45
N ASP A 192 29.74 6.68 19.06
CA ASP A 192 29.81 6.50 20.52
C ASP A 192 29.68 7.84 21.26
N ASN A 193 30.18 8.92 20.67
CA ASN A 193 30.03 10.27 21.23
C ASN A 193 28.56 10.71 21.21
N LEU A 194 27.84 10.45 20.12
CA LEU A 194 26.40 10.73 20.03
C LEU A 194 25.63 9.89 21.06
N VAL A 195 25.94 8.58 21.16
CA VAL A 195 25.33 7.69 22.15
C VAL A 195 25.59 8.21 23.57
N GLN A 196 26.80 8.67 23.88
CA GLN A 196 27.11 9.24 25.19
C GLN A 196 26.27 10.48 25.50
N VAL A 197 26.08 11.39 24.53
CA VAL A 197 25.22 12.57 24.71
C VAL A 197 23.76 12.16 24.96
N ILE A 198 23.26 11.14 24.27
CA ILE A 198 21.91 10.61 24.47
C ILE A 198 21.76 9.98 25.87
N GLN A 199 22.76 9.22 26.33
CA GLN A 199 22.78 8.67 27.68
C GLN A 199 22.78 9.77 28.75
N ASP A 200 23.61 10.79 28.56
CA ASP A 200 23.70 11.89 29.51
C ASP A 200 22.41 12.71 29.53
N PHE A 201 21.77 12.88 28.36
CA PHE A 201 20.47 13.51 28.26
C PHE A 201 19.38 12.72 28.98
N SER A 202 19.32 11.39 28.80
CA SER A 202 18.32 10.56 29.47
C SER A 202 18.53 10.49 30.99
N ARG A 203 19.78 10.45 31.47
CA ARG A 203 20.13 10.44 32.91
C ARG A 203 19.76 11.70 33.66
N LYS A 204 19.49 12.82 32.97
CA LYS A 204 18.99 14.05 33.61
C LYS A 204 17.57 13.89 34.15
N VAL A 205 16.80 12.91 33.67
CA VAL A 205 15.48 12.60 34.20
C VAL A 205 15.63 11.75 35.46
N THR A 206 15.13 12.25 36.59
CA THR A 206 15.27 11.57 37.89
C THR A 206 14.38 10.33 38.05
N ASP A 207 13.27 10.26 37.31
CA ASP A 207 12.32 9.14 37.34
C ASP A 207 12.43 8.33 36.04
N LEU A 208 13.01 7.12 36.13
CA LEU A 208 13.21 6.25 34.96
C LEU A 208 11.89 5.81 34.31
N ASN A 209 10.76 5.86 35.02
CA ASN A 209 9.45 5.58 34.43
C ASN A 209 8.95 6.71 33.50
N LYS A 210 9.71 7.81 33.41
CA LYS A 210 9.47 8.94 32.51
C LYS A 210 10.50 9.05 31.39
N VAL A 211 11.38 8.05 31.26
CA VAL A 211 12.29 7.91 30.12
C VAL A 211 11.74 6.81 29.23
N PHE A 212 11.31 7.14 28.02
CA PHE A 212 10.87 6.19 27.02
C PHE A 212 11.92 6.11 25.91
N TYR A 213 12.31 4.90 25.52
CA TYR A 213 13.23 4.71 24.40
C TYR A 213 12.77 3.55 23.51
N ASN A 214 13.03 3.65 22.22
CA ASN A 214 12.65 2.59 21.29
C ASN A 214 13.54 1.34 21.47
N GLY A 215 12.95 0.27 22.00
CA GLY A 215 13.62 -1.00 22.27
C GLY A 215 13.95 -1.80 21.01
N ASP A 216 13.35 -1.47 19.88
CA ASP A 216 13.65 -2.07 18.58
C ASP A 216 14.85 -1.38 17.89
N CYS A 217 15.27 -0.20 18.37
CA CYS A 217 16.45 0.47 17.86
C CYS A 217 17.73 -0.21 18.42
N PRO A 218 18.57 -0.83 17.58
CA PRO A 218 19.74 -1.58 18.06
C PRO A 218 20.74 -0.73 18.85
N ILE A 219 20.87 0.55 18.49
CA ILE A 219 21.79 1.48 19.16
C ILE A 219 21.26 1.87 20.55
N LEU A 220 19.96 2.05 20.71
CA LEU A 220 19.37 2.42 22.00
C LEU A 220 19.28 1.22 22.95
N LYS A 221 19.03 0.02 22.40
CA LYS A 221 18.91 -1.23 23.15
C LYS A 221 20.20 -1.48 23.95
N GLY A 222 20.09 -1.46 25.28
CA GLY A 222 21.20 -1.67 26.22
C GLY A 222 22.04 -0.42 26.53
N ASN A 223 21.91 0.66 25.76
CA ASN A 223 22.62 1.91 26.01
C ASN A 223 21.78 2.92 26.82
N VAL A 224 20.45 2.89 26.69
CA VAL A 224 19.54 3.78 27.44
C VAL A 224 18.78 2.98 28.49
N GLN A 225 18.63 3.57 29.69
CA GLN A 225 17.80 3.03 30.77
C GLN A 225 16.49 3.80 30.85
N GLY A 226 15.39 3.08 31.08
CA GLY A 226 14.03 3.63 31.08
C GLY A 226 13.03 2.55 30.70
N ILE A 227 11.87 2.97 30.20
CA ILE A 227 10.84 2.12 29.62
C ILE A 227 11.13 1.92 28.13
N SER A 228 11.47 0.68 27.75
CA SER A 228 11.55 0.30 26.34
C SER A 228 10.16 0.22 25.70
N TYR A 229 9.99 0.79 24.51
CA TYR A 229 8.78 0.63 23.69
C TYR A 229 9.12 0.05 22.32
N GLY A 230 8.24 -0.76 21.74
CA GLY A 230 8.47 -1.37 20.43
C GLY A 230 7.64 -2.62 20.16
N TYR A 231 7.91 -3.27 19.04
CA TYR A 231 7.33 -4.55 18.61
C TYR A 231 8.05 -5.76 19.19
N SER A 232 9.26 -5.60 19.72
CA SER A 232 9.96 -6.69 20.40
C SER A 232 9.21 -7.13 21.67
N PRO A 233 9.02 -8.45 21.90
CA PRO A 233 8.41 -8.98 23.13
C PRO A 233 9.15 -8.61 24.42
N GLU A 234 10.41 -8.18 24.32
CA GLU A 234 11.21 -7.71 25.46
C GLU A 234 10.89 -6.26 25.87
N CYS A 235 10.11 -5.53 25.06
CA CYS A 235 9.75 -4.14 25.37
C CYS A 235 8.77 -4.09 26.56
N GLN A 236 9.00 -3.15 27.48
CA GLN A 236 8.10 -2.92 28.61
C GLN A 236 6.77 -2.30 28.18
N LEU A 237 6.78 -1.52 27.09
CA LEU A 237 5.63 -1.12 26.32
C LEU A 237 5.67 -1.88 24.98
N HIS A 238 5.02 -3.05 24.93
CA HIS A 238 5.09 -3.96 23.80
C HIS A 238 3.86 -3.81 22.90
N ILE A 239 4.09 -3.41 21.64
CA ILE A 239 3.09 -3.27 20.59
C ILE A 239 2.74 -4.67 20.07
N VAL A 240 1.44 -5.00 20.06
CA VAL A 240 0.91 -6.27 19.59
C VAL A 240 -0.25 -6.04 18.62
N SER A 241 -0.54 -7.03 17.79
CA SER A 241 -1.68 -7.00 16.85
C SER A 241 -1.71 -5.78 15.93
N TYR A 242 -0.53 -5.31 15.48
CA TYR A 242 -0.48 -4.23 14.49
C TYR A 242 -1.06 -4.67 13.15
N ASN A 243 -1.92 -3.83 12.59
CA ASN A 243 -2.44 -3.96 11.26
C ASN A 243 -2.65 -2.57 10.66
N GLN A 244 -2.39 -2.41 9.37
CA GLN A 244 -2.73 -1.20 8.64
C GLN A 244 -3.95 -1.46 7.77
N LYS A 245 -4.98 -0.62 7.91
CA LYS A 245 -6.15 -0.62 7.03
C LYS A 245 -6.17 0.70 6.28
N ALA A 246 -5.81 0.64 5.00
CA ALA A 246 -5.62 1.83 4.17
C ALA A 246 -4.69 2.86 4.85
N TRP A 247 -5.19 4.06 5.17
CA TRP A 247 -4.44 5.16 5.77
C TRP A 247 -4.44 5.16 7.30
N GLN A 248 -5.03 4.15 7.93
CA GLN A 248 -5.16 4.05 9.39
C GLN A 248 -4.36 2.85 9.92
N SER A 249 -3.72 3.06 11.06
CA SER A 249 -3.07 1.98 11.80
C SER A 249 -3.94 1.55 12.97
N HIS A 250 -4.06 0.25 13.16
CA HIS A 250 -4.71 -0.38 14.30
C HIS A 250 -3.66 -1.19 15.06
N PHE A 251 -3.60 -1.04 16.37
CA PHE A 251 -2.71 -1.82 17.21
C PHE A 251 -3.24 -1.92 18.64
N SER A 252 -2.70 -2.88 19.38
CA SER A 252 -2.85 -2.99 20.83
C SER A 252 -1.47 -2.90 21.46
N PHE A 253 -1.38 -2.65 22.76
CA PHE A 253 -0.10 -2.72 23.45
C PHE A 253 -0.26 -3.17 24.90
N THR A 254 0.76 -3.82 25.44
CA THR A 254 0.88 -4.06 26.88
C THR A 254 1.81 -3.01 27.48
N PHE A 255 1.48 -2.51 28.66
CA PHE A 255 2.32 -1.56 29.39
C PHE A 255 2.19 -1.79 30.89
N LEU A 256 3.32 -2.05 31.55
CA LEU A 256 3.40 -2.33 33.00
C LEU A 256 2.43 -3.44 33.47
N GLY A 257 2.29 -4.50 32.67
CA GLY A 257 1.43 -5.65 32.99
C GLY A 257 -0.05 -5.45 32.69
N GLN A 258 -0.45 -4.28 32.18
CA GLN A 258 -1.81 -4.01 31.72
C GLN A 258 -1.89 -4.01 30.20
N GLU A 259 -2.97 -4.56 29.65
CA GLU A 259 -3.23 -4.58 28.21
C GLU A 259 -4.17 -3.42 27.81
N TYR A 260 -3.85 -2.78 26.68
CA TYR A 260 -4.60 -1.69 26.07
C TYR A 260 -4.94 -2.07 24.63
N GLN A 261 -6.20 -2.45 24.41
CA GLN A 261 -6.67 -2.96 23.12
C GLN A 261 -7.23 -1.86 22.20
N ASP A 262 -7.29 -2.14 20.90
CA ASP A 262 -8.03 -1.36 19.89
C ASP A 262 -7.64 0.13 19.83
N ILE A 263 -6.35 0.39 19.71
CA ILE A 263 -5.85 1.74 19.42
C ILE A 263 -5.96 1.99 17.92
N GLU A 264 -6.78 2.97 17.56
CA GLU A 264 -6.92 3.48 16.19
C GLU A 264 -6.11 4.76 16.05
N LEU A 265 -5.14 4.76 15.14
CA LEU A 265 -4.31 5.91 14.78
C LEU A 265 -4.63 6.30 13.35
N ASN A 266 -4.98 7.57 13.15
CA ASN A 266 -5.25 8.12 11.82
C ASN A 266 -3.97 8.53 11.08
N LEU A 267 -2.99 7.63 11.07
CA LEU A 267 -1.74 7.69 10.30
C LEU A 267 -1.35 6.26 9.91
N PRO A 268 -0.82 6.04 8.70
CA PRO A 268 -0.31 4.74 8.29
C PRO A 268 1.13 4.52 8.81
N GLY A 269 1.54 3.25 8.87
CA GLY A 269 2.92 2.85 9.08
C GLY A 269 3.25 2.42 10.49
N GLN A 270 4.06 1.36 10.58
CA GLN A 270 4.56 0.81 11.83
C GLN A 270 5.38 1.83 12.64
N HIS A 271 6.12 2.72 11.96
CA HIS A 271 6.88 3.78 12.61
C HIS A 271 5.96 4.79 13.31
N ASN A 272 4.79 5.10 12.74
CA ASN A 272 3.81 6.00 13.36
C ASN A 272 3.07 5.31 14.51
N ALA A 273 2.77 4.02 14.40
CA ALA A 273 2.26 3.24 15.53
C ALA A 273 3.28 3.18 16.69
N ALA A 274 4.58 3.04 16.40
CA ALA A 274 5.63 3.11 17.43
C ALA A 274 5.72 4.49 18.09
N ASN A 275 5.66 5.57 17.29
CA ASN A 275 5.60 6.95 17.80
C ASN A 275 4.36 7.17 18.68
N ALA A 276 3.20 6.65 18.26
CA ALA A 276 1.96 6.72 19.02
C ALA A 276 2.02 5.91 20.31
N ALA A 277 2.62 4.72 20.29
CA ALA A 277 2.83 3.90 21.48
C ALA A 277 3.70 4.63 22.52
N ALA A 278 4.79 5.28 22.09
CA ALA A 278 5.58 6.14 22.98
C ALA A 278 4.76 7.30 23.55
N ALA A 279 3.94 7.96 22.73
CA ALA A 279 3.06 9.03 23.17
C ALA A 279 1.98 8.55 24.17
N CYS A 280 1.42 7.36 23.96
CA CYS A 280 0.51 6.68 24.89
C CYS A 280 1.21 6.43 26.23
N GLY A 281 2.42 5.85 26.22
CA GLY A 281 3.20 5.58 27.41
C GLY A 281 3.43 6.84 28.24
N VAL A 282 3.87 7.93 27.59
CA VAL A 282 4.02 9.24 28.25
C VAL A 282 2.70 9.71 28.85
N ALA A 283 1.61 9.71 28.08
CA ALA A 283 0.31 10.18 28.54
C ALA A 283 -0.22 9.39 29.75
N LEU A 284 -0.06 8.06 29.74
CA LEU A 284 -0.44 7.18 30.84
C LEU A 284 0.38 7.48 32.11
N THR A 285 1.68 7.71 31.99
CA THR A 285 2.54 8.09 33.14
C THR A 285 2.17 9.47 33.73
N PHE A 286 1.54 10.34 32.94
CA PHE A 286 0.97 11.61 33.41
C PHE A 286 -0.51 11.48 33.84
N GLY A 287 -1.05 10.27 33.91
CA GLY A 287 -2.39 9.98 34.44
C GLY A 287 -3.54 10.37 33.50
N ILE A 288 -3.30 10.39 32.18
CA ILE A 288 -4.35 10.62 31.18
C ILE A 288 -5.10 9.31 30.93
N ASP A 289 -6.44 9.35 30.98
CA ASP A 289 -7.30 8.20 30.72
C ASP A 289 -7.15 7.66 29.29
N ILE A 290 -7.12 6.33 29.14
CA ILE A 290 -6.93 5.68 27.84
C ILE A 290 -7.98 6.08 26.81
N ASN A 291 -9.24 6.36 27.20
CA ASN A 291 -10.28 6.72 26.24
C ASN A 291 -10.04 8.12 25.66
N ILE A 292 -9.45 9.02 26.43
CA ILE A 292 -9.00 10.34 25.94
C ILE A 292 -7.86 10.14 24.94
N ILE A 293 -6.90 9.26 25.25
CA ILE A 293 -5.79 8.93 24.35
C ILE A 293 -6.32 8.37 23.03
N ARG A 294 -7.21 7.36 23.07
CA ARG A 294 -7.84 6.78 21.87
C ARG A 294 -8.52 7.85 21.01
N LYS A 295 -9.28 8.74 21.64
CA LYS A 295 -9.97 9.83 20.95
C LYS A 295 -8.99 10.81 20.28
N ALA A 296 -7.89 11.14 20.95
CA ALA A 296 -6.85 12.02 20.38
C ALA A 296 -6.16 11.40 19.17
N LEU A 297 -5.76 10.13 19.26
CA LEU A 297 -5.08 9.42 18.17
C LEU A 297 -5.97 9.21 16.95
N LYS A 298 -7.25 8.88 17.16
CA LYS A 298 -8.23 8.73 16.10
C LYS A 298 -8.52 10.04 15.34
N LYS A 299 -8.47 11.18 16.03
CA LYS A 299 -8.69 12.51 15.44
C LYS A 299 -7.44 13.14 14.84
N PHE A 300 -6.26 12.58 15.09
CA PHE A 300 -5.01 13.21 14.70
C PHE A 300 -4.94 13.30 13.17
N SER A 301 -4.85 14.53 12.65
CA SER A 301 -4.87 14.79 11.20
C SER A 301 -3.49 14.78 10.55
N GLY A 302 -2.45 14.43 11.30
CA GLY A 302 -1.06 14.50 10.83
C GLY A 302 -0.40 15.86 11.03
N VAL A 303 0.80 15.95 10.47
CA VAL A 303 1.66 17.15 10.44
C VAL A 303 1.84 17.52 8.98
N HIS A 304 1.82 18.82 8.67
CA HIS A 304 2.07 19.29 7.32
C HIS A 304 3.38 18.74 6.77
N ARG A 305 3.36 18.38 5.48
CA ARG A 305 4.45 17.72 4.76
C ARG A 305 4.87 16.37 5.37
N ARG A 306 4.02 15.67 6.12
CA ARG A 306 4.27 14.29 6.57
C ARG A 306 3.13 13.41 6.12
N LEU A 307 3.33 12.78 4.97
CA LEU A 307 2.34 12.04 4.21
C LEU A 307 1.04 12.82 4.01
N GLU A 308 1.18 14.11 3.72
CA GLU A 308 0.05 15.02 3.55
C GLU A 308 -0.60 14.79 2.19
N ARG A 309 -1.91 14.52 2.19
CA ARG A 309 -2.71 14.43 0.96
C ARG A 309 -2.96 15.83 0.39
N LYS A 310 -2.48 16.09 -0.83
CA LYS A 310 -2.56 17.42 -1.49
C LYS A 310 -3.78 17.62 -2.37
N ASN A 311 -4.40 16.54 -2.83
CA ASN A 311 -5.56 16.59 -3.73
C ASN A 311 -6.75 15.83 -3.12
N ILE A 312 -7.97 16.21 -3.53
CA ILE A 312 -9.22 15.56 -3.08
C ILE A 312 -9.60 14.39 -4.01
N SER A 313 -9.01 14.32 -5.21
CA SER A 313 -9.36 13.30 -6.19
C SER A 313 -9.08 11.88 -5.69
N GLU A 314 -10.01 10.96 -5.96
CA GLU A 314 -9.78 9.51 -5.81
C GLU A 314 -9.22 8.89 -7.10
N SER A 315 -9.39 9.56 -8.25
CA SER A 315 -8.90 9.11 -9.55
C SER A 315 -7.37 9.04 -9.62
N PHE A 316 -6.66 9.85 -8.84
CA PHE A 316 -5.23 9.74 -8.58
C PHE A 316 -4.96 10.37 -7.22
N LEU A 317 -3.91 9.94 -6.56
CA LEU A 317 -3.52 10.47 -5.26
C LEU A 317 -2.19 11.20 -5.36
N PHE A 318 -2.11 12.40 -4.79
CA PHE A 318 -0.85 13.11 -4.62
C PHE A 318 -0.56 13.31 -3.13
N LEU A 319 0.55 12.71 -2.69
CA LEU A 319 1.04 12.77 -1.31
C LEU A 319 2.34 13.57 -1.25
N GLU A 320 2.49 14.33 -0.19
CA GLU A 320 3.71 15.08 0.12
C GLU A 320 4.34 14.57 1.43
N ASP A 321 5.62 14.22 1.38
CA ASP A 321 6.41 13.88 2.56
C ASP A 321 7.77 14.59 2.60
N TYR A 322 8.13 15.04 3.80
CA TYR A 322 9.37 15.74 4.11
C TYR A 322 10.59 14.80 4.15
N ALA A 323 10.37 13.48 4.06
CA ALA A 323 11.39 12.45 4.04
C ALA A 323 12.53 12.81 3.10
N HIS A 324 13.71 12.94 3.68
CA HIS A 324 14.94 13.33 2.97
C HIS A 324 16.15 12.50 3.43
N HIS A 325 15.98 11.63 4.42
CA HIS A 325 16.93 10.58 4.76
C HIS A 325 16.45 9.23 4.17
N PRO A 326 17.35 8.32 3.76
CA PRO A 326 16.99 7.03 3.18
C PRO A 326 15.99 6.21 4.01
N VAL A 327 16.16 6.20 5.34
CA VAL A 327 15.26 5.48 6.26
C VAL A 327 13.85 6.08 6.25
N GLU A 328 13.74 7.41 6.18
CA GLU A 328 12.45 8.10 6.11
C GLU A 328 11.74 7.82 4.79
N VAL A 329 12.48 7.82 3.68
CA VAL A 329 11.97 7.50 2.34
C VAL A 329 11.43 6.07 2.31
N ALA A 330 12.21 5.10 2.80
CA ALA A 330 11.82 3.70 2.84
C ALA A 330 10.55 3.49 3.68
N HIS A 331 10.50 4.05 4.89
CA HIS A 331 9.33 3.96 5.75
C HIS A 331 8.09 4.63 5.14
N THR A 332 8.27 5.76 4.46
CA THR A 332 7.18 6.47 3.78
C THR A 332 6.60 5.63 2.65
N LEU A 333 7.45 5.14 1.75
CA LEU A 333 7.00 4.35 0.61
C LEU A 333 6.38 3.03 1.04
N ARG A 334 6.89 2.41 2.11
CA ARG A 334 6.28 1.21 2.72
C ARG A 334 4.87 1.50 3.23
N SER A 335 4.69 2.57 4.00
CA SER A 335 3.36 2.98 4.49
C SER A 335 2.38 3.24 3.36
N VAL A 336 2.84 3.87 2.27
CA VAL A 336 2.03 4.12 1.08
C VAL A 336 1.65 2.81 0.42
N ARG A 337 2.60 1.91 0.17
CA ARG A 337 2.34 0.59 -0.44
C ARG A 337 1.30 -0.20 0.35
N ASP A 338 1.47 -0.27 1.67
CA ASP A 338 0.53 -0.96 2.55
C ASP A 338 -0.88 -0.31 2.53
N ALA A 339 -0.98 1.00 2.23
CA ALA A 339 -2.25 1.71 2.13
C ALA A 339 -2.96 1.53 0.77
N VAL A 340 -2.20 1.49 -0.33
CA VAL A 340 -2.73 1.58 -1.70
C VAL A 340 -2.70 0.26 -2.47
N GLY A 341 -2.06 -0.77 -1.92
CA GLY A 341 -2.02 -2.10 -2.50
C GLY A 341 -1.31 -2.12 -3.86
N LEU A 342 -2.02 -2.56 -4.91
CA LEU A 342 -1.48 -2.72 -6.26
C LEU A 342 -1.45 -1.45 -7.10
N ARG A 343 -1.96 -0.33 -6.59
CA ARG A 343 -1.89 0.95 -7.29
C ARG A 343 -0.44 1.31 -7.57
N ARG A 344 -0.18 1.92 -8.74
CA ARG A 344 1.18 2.30 -9.15
C ARG A 344 1.68 3.46 -8.30
N VAL A 345 2.79 3.26 -7.58
CA VAL A 345 3.43 4.25 -6.72
C VAL A 345 4.59 4.90 -7.47
N ILE A 346 4.46 6.19 -7.75
CA ILE A 346 5.46 7.03 -8.42
C ILE A 346 6.12 7.94 -7.37
N ALA A 347 7.36 7.62 -7.01
CA ALA A 347 8.15 8.41 -6.06
C ALA A 347 8.87 9.56 -6.78
N ILE A 348 8.54 10.80 -6.45
CA ILE A 348 9.18 12.01 -7.00
C ILE A 348 10.17 12.52 -5.96
N PHE A 349 11.46 12.25 -6.15
CA PHE A 349 12.47 12.46 -5.14
C PHE A 349 13.40 13.64 -5.47
N GLN A 350 13.44 14.61 -4.56
CA GLN A 350 14.40 15.72 -4.58
C GLN A 350 15.44 15.54 -3.46
N PRO A 351 16.69 15.18 -3.78
CA PRO A 351 17.75 15.13 -2.79
C PRO A 351 17.95 16.51 -2.13
N HIS A 352 18.19 16.52 -0.83
CA HIS A 352 18.37 17.75 -0.06
C HIS A 352 19.79 17.84 0.50
N ARG A 353 20.53 18.89 0.12
CA ARG A 353 21.97 19.13 0.35
C ARG A 353 22.89 18.16 -0.39
N PHE A 354 24.01 18.68 -0.90
CA PHE A 354 25.02 17.86 -1.57
C PHE A 354 25.82 17.02 -0.56
N SER A 355 26.12 17.59 0.60
CA SER A 355 26.81 16.91 1.71
C SER A 355 26.08 15.62 2.14
N ARG A 356 24.78 15.72 2.46
CA ARG A 356 23.97 14.57 2.86
C ARG A 356 23.85 13.54 1.75
N LEU A 357 23.62 14.00 0.51
CA LEU A 357 23.50 13.07 -0.61
C LEU A 357 24.80 12.25 -0.75
N GLU A 358 25.96 12.88 -0.63
CA GLU A 358 27.26 12.20 -0.66
C GLU A 358 27.42 11.18 0.48
N GLU A 359 27.09 11.56 1.72
CA GLU A 359 27.12 10.68 2.89
C GLU A 359 26.22 9.44 2.74
N CYS A 360 25.07 9.61 2.06
CA CYS A 360 24.05 8.57 1.88
C CYS A 360 24.05 7.91 0.50
N LEU A 361 25.08 8.10 -0.34
CA LEU A 361 25.11 7.57 -1.72
C LEU A 361 24.91 6.04 -1.78
N GLN A 362 25.38 5.31 -0.77
CA GLN A 362 25.26 3.85 -0.72
C GLN A 362 23.91 3.35 -0.20
N THR A 363 23.17 4.18 0.54
CA THR A 363 21.93 3.79 1.23
C THR A 363 20.68 4.26 0.48
N PHE A 364 20.71 5.45 -0.15
CA PHE A 364 19.60 5.94 -0.97
C PHE A 364 19.12 4.95 -2.03
N PRO A 365 19.99 4.27 -2.80
CA PRO A 365 19.56 3.37 -3.86
C PRO A 365 18.61 2.26 -3.42
N LYS A 366 18.64 1.84 -2.14
CA LYS A 366 17.77 0.78 -1.59
C LYS A 366 16.47 1.30 -0.97
N ALA A 367 16.34 2.61 -0.78
CA ALA A 367 15.20 3.20 -0.08
C ALA A 367 13.90 3.18 -0.92
N PHE A 368 13.97 2.88 -2.21
CA PHE A 368 12.86 3.02 -3.16
C PHE A 368 12.18 1.70 -3.54
N GLN A 369 12.47 0.59 -2.84
CA GLN A 369 11.99 -0.77 -3.17
C GLN A 369 10.46 -0.91 -3.22
N GLU A 370 9.73 -0.06 -2.50
CA GLU A 370 8.27 -0.13 -2.41
C GLU A 370 7.57 0.74 -3.48
N ALA A 371 8.31 1.58 -4.20
CA ALA A 371 7.81 2.30 -5.37
C ALA A 371 7.81 1.40 -6.61
N ASP A 372 6.95 1.68 -7.58
CA ASP A 372 7.04 1.06 -8.91
C ASP A 372 7.96 1.87 -9.83
N GLU A 373 7.94 3.20 -9.65
CA GLU A 373 8.76 4.14 -10.42
C GLU A 373 9.33 5.25 -9.55
N VAL A 374 10.51 5.75 -9.95
CA VAL A 374 11.20 6.87 -9.31
C VAL A 374 11.50 7.95 -10.35
N ILE A 375 11.07 9.16 -10.06
CA ILE A 375 11.45 10.38 -10.78
C ILE A 375 12.44 11.13 -9.89
N LEU A 376 13.72 11.06 -10.24
CA LEU A 376 14.79 11.80 -9.58
C LEU A 376 14.88 13.21 -10.19
N THR A 377 15.00 14.23 -9.34
CA THR A 377 15.20 15.63 -9.78
C THR A 377 16.50 16.22 -9.24
N ASP A 378 16.79 17.45 -9.66
CA ASP A 378 17.89 18.29 -9.18
C ASP A 378 18.01 18.29 -7.65
N VAL A 379 19.25 18.34 -7.16
CA VAL A 379 19.54 18.49 -5.73
C VAL A 379 19.12 19.88 -5.27
N TYR A 380 18.28 19.94 -4.22
CA TYR A 380 18.03 21.19 -3.52
C TYR A 380 19.24 21.53 -2.65
N SER A 381 20.05 22.50 -3.08
CA SER A 381 21.38 22.76 -2.49
C SER A 381 21.35 23.24 -1.05
N ALA A 382 20.27 23.90 -0.63
CA ALA A 382 20.18 24.62 0.65
C ALA A 382 21.41 25.53 0.93
N GLY A 383 21.95 26.16 -0.13
CA GLY A 383 23.10 27.06 -0.06
C GLY A 383 24.46 26.38 -0.25
N GLU A 384 24.53 25.05 -0.36
CA GLU A 384 25.79 24.35 -0.62
C GLU A 384 26.24 24.48 -2.08
N SER A 385 27.55 24.53 -2.29
CA SER A 385 28.12 24.45 -3.65
C SER A 385 27.96 23.01 -4.19
N PRO A 386 27.68 22.85 -5.49
CA PRO A 386 27.65 21.53 -6.13
C PRO A 386 28.95 20.75 -5.88
N ARG A 387 28.83 19.43 -5.69
CA ARG A 387 29.96 18.51 -5.54
C ARG A 387 30.15 17.70 -6.81
N GLU A 388 31.38 17.66 -7.34
CA GLU A 388 31.72 16.89 -8.56
C GLU A 388 31.49 15.37 -8.41
N SER A 389 31.54 14.86 -7.17
CA SER A 389 31.27 13.45 -6.84
C SER A 389 29.81 13.04 -7.07
N ILE A 390 28.89 13.99 -7.23
CA ILE A 390 27.47 13.72 -7.36
C ILE A 390 27.05 13.80 -8.83
N ILE A 391 26.84 12.62 -9.42
CA ILE A 391 26.32 12.46 -10.78
C ILE A 391 24.92 11.84 -10.69
N LEU A 392 23.88 12.62 -10.98
CA LEU A 392 22.48 12.17 -10.82
C LEU A 392 22.10 11.00 -11.74
N SER A 393 22.69 10.89 -12.93
CA SER A 393 22.48 9.73 -13.81
C SER A 393 22.99 8.44 -13.18
N ASP A 394 24.11 8.50 -12.46
CA ASP A 394 24.68 7.34 -11.78
C ASP A 394 23.82 6.95 -10.58
N LEU A 395 23.32 7.94 -9.83
CA LEU A 395 22.36 7.71 -8.75
C LEU A 395 21.07 7.05 -9.27
N ALA A 396 20.51 7.54 -10.39
CA ALA A 396 19.33 6.96 -11.00
C ALA A 396 19.55 5.49 -11.40
N GLU A 397 20.72 5.19 -11.97
CA GLU A 397 21.08 3.81 -12.34
C GLU A 397 21.32 2.92 -11.11
N GLN A 398 21.91 3.45 -10.04
CA GLN A 398 22.07 2.74 -8.78
C GLN A 398 20.72 2.43 -8.13
N ILE A 399 19.78 3.38 -8.12
CA ILE A 399 18.40 3.19 -7.64
C ILE A 399 17.74 2.07 -8.45
N ARG A 400 17.84 2.12 -9.79
CA ARG A 400 17.27 1.10 -10.68
C ARG A 400 17.77 -0.30 -10.32
N LYS A 401 19.07 -0.47 -10.10
CA LYS A 401 19.68 -1.76 -9.78
C LYS A 401 19.42 -2.25 -8.35
N SER A 402 19.39 -1.32 -7.39
CA SER A 402 19.33 -1.68 -5.96
C SER A 402 17.90 -1.81 -5.43
N SER A 403 16.95 -1.09 -6.04
CA SER A 403 15.53 -1.17 -5.72
C SER A 403 14.71 -1.97 -6.72
N TYR A 404 15.27 -2.36 -7.88
CA TYR A 404 14.57 -3.07 -8.96
C TYR A 404 13.35 -2.29 -9.50
N VAL A 405 13.49 -0.95 -9.58
CA VAL A 405 12.44 -0.02 -10.03
C VAL A 405 12.87 0.72 -11.27
N HIS A 406 11.92 1.19 -12.07
CA HIS A 406 12.25 2.15 -13.11
C HIS A 406 12.64 3.49 -12.47
N CYS A 407 13.79 4.05 -12.84
CA CYS A 407 14.24 5.35 -12.34
C CYS A 407 14.68 6.25 -13.51
N CYS A 408 14.11 7.44 -13.60
CA CYS A 408 14.46 8.45 -14.59
C CYS A 408 14.77 9.79 -13.92
N TYR A 409 15.55 10.64 -14.63
CA TYR A 409 15.83 12.00 -14.20
C TYR A 409 14.94 12.98 -14.98
N VAL A 410 14.29 13.88 -14.26
CA VAL A 410 13.50 14.99 -14.82
C VAL A 410 13.89 16.28 -14.07
N PRO A 411 14.32 17.35 -14.77
CA PRO A 411 14.63 18.63 -14.14
C PRO A 411 13.44 19.18 -13.35
N HIS A 412 13.67 19.84 -12.21
CA HIS A 412 12.61 20.26 -11.28
C HIS A 412 11.51 21.10 -11.95
N GLY A 413 11.92 22.01 -12.86
CA GLY A 413 11.02 22.89 -13.60
C GLY A 413 10.10 22.17 -14.59
N ASP A 414 10.46 20.97 -15.05
CA ASP A 414 9.72 20.22 -16.07
C ASP A 414 8.79 19.15 -15.47
N ILE A 415 8.91 18.84 -14.17
CA ILE A 415 8.22 17.71 -13.55
C ILE A 415 6.70 17.83 -13.66
N VAL A 416 6.12 19.01 -13.48
CA VAL A 416 4.66 19.19 -13.51
C VAL A 416 4.10 18.82 -14.88
N ASP A 417 4.74 19.29 -15.95
CA ASP A 417 4.29 19.01 -17.31
C ASP A 417 4.57 17.57 -17.72
N TYR A 418 5.69 17.00 -17.26
CA TYR A 418 5.94 15.57 -17.40
C TYR A 418 4.81 14.74 -16.76
N LEU A 419 4.48 15.00 -15.50
CA LEU A 419 3.46 14.27 -14.74
C LEU A 419 2.07 14.40 -15.35
N ARG A 420 1.67 15.58 -15.84
CA ARG A 420 0.35 15.77 -16.49
C ARG A 420 0.14 14.88 -17.73
N ASN A 421 1.22 14.50 -18.40
CA ASN A 421 1.18 13.62 -19.56
C ASN A 421 1.41 12.15 -19.22
N TYR A 422 1.89 11.87 -18.01
CA TYR A 422 2.35 10.54 -17.59
C TYR A 422 1.41 9.84 -16.62
N ILE A 423 0.78 10.60 -15.72
CA ILE A 423 -0.13 10.07 -14.70
C ILE A 423 -1.37 9.49 -15.39
N ARG A 424 -1.75 8.28 -14.97
CA ARG A 424 -3.01 7.61 -15.30
C ARG A 424 -3.91 7.49 -14.07
N ILE A 425 -5.16 7.09 -14.31
CA ILE A 425 -6.10 6.79 -13.23
C ILE A 425 -5.52 5.70 -12.31
N HIS A 426 -5.80 5.82 -11.02
CA HIS A 426 -5.30 5.01 -9.90
C HIS A 426 -3.82 5.18 -9.56
N ASP A 427 -3.07 6.06 -10.21
CA ASP A 427 -1.70 6.34 -9.79
C ASP A 427 -1.65 7.01 -8.40
N VAL A 428 -0.54 6.80 -7.71
CA VAL A 428 -0.21 7.41 -6.43
C VAL A 428 1.15 8.07 -6.57
N CYS A 429 1.16 9.40 -6.64
CA CYS A 429 2.40 10.18 -6.65
C CYS A 429 2.79 10.55 -5.22
N VAL A 430 4.06 10.38 -4.87
CA VAL A 430 4.62 10.76 -3.57
C VAL A 430 5.81 11.67 -3.79
N SER A 431 5.66 12.97 -3.50
CA SER A 431 6.79 13.89 -3.50
C SER A 431 7.58 13.77 -2.21
N LEU A 432 8.88 13.46 -2.32
CA LEU A 432 9.79 13.19 -1.22
C LEU A 432 10.91 14.24 -1.20
N GLY A 433 10.98 15.03 -0.13
CA GLY A 433 12.11 15.92 0.12
C GLY A 433 11.78 17.14 0.97
N ALA A 434 12.83 17.71 1.58
CA ALA A 434 12.72 18.88 2.46
C ALA A 434 12.76 20.23 1.73
N GLY A 435 13.15 20.25 0.45
CA GLY A 435 13.32 21.44 -0.38
C GLY A 435 12.01 22.03 -0.91
N ASN A 436 12.08 22.59 -2.12
CA ASN A 436 10.95 23.21 -2.83
C ASN A 436 10.07 22.19 -3.59
N ILE A 437 10.26 20.89 -3.40
CA ILE A 437 9.50 19.84 -4.07
C ILE A 437 7.98 19.89 -3.80
N TYR A 438 7.58 20.49 -2.67
CA TYR A 438 6.18 20.71 -2.29
C TYR A 438 5.36 21.48 -3.34
N THR A 439 6.04 22.31 -4.15
CA THR A 439 5.41 23.12 -5.21
C THR A 439 4.71 22.28 -6.28
N ILE A 440 5.14 21.03 -6.49
CA ILE A 440 4.52 20.10 -7.44
C ILE A 440 3.11 19.72 -6.98
N GLY A 441 2.94 19.39 -5.69
CA GLY A 441 1.65 19.03 -5.12
C GLY A 441 0.63 20.17 -5.21
N GLU A 442 1.08 21.41 -4.97
CA GLU A 442 0.26 22.60 -5.16
C GLU A 442 -0.18 22.80 -6.62
N ALA A 443 0.71 22.51 -7.58
CA ALA A 443 0.41 22.65 -9.01
C ALA A 443 -0.53 21.54 -9.55
N LEU A 444 -0.60 20.40 -8.87
CA LEU A 444 -1.41 19.24 -9.26
C LEU A 444 -2.65 19.00 -8.38
N LYS A 445 -2.93 19.86 -7.38
CA LYS A 445 -4.05 19.68 -6.45
C LYS A 445 -5.43 19.51 -7.13
N ASP A 446 -5.63 20.19 -8.26
CA ASP A 446 -6.89 20.19 -9.04
C ASP A 446 -6.74 19.42 -10.37
N PHE A 447 -5.63 18.70 -10.57
CA PHE A 447 -5.43 17.88 -11.76
C PHE A 447 -6.42 16.72 -11.79
N ASN A 448 -6.78 16.22 -12.97
CA ASN A 448 -7.52 14.96 -13.10
C ASN A 448 -6.97 14.21 -14.31
N PRO A 449 -6.51 12.95 -14.16
CA PRO A 449 -5.99 12.18 -15.28
C PRO A 449 -7.07 11.87 -16.31
N LYS A 450 -6.63 11.53 -17.53
CA LYS A 450 -7.54 10.99 -18.55
C LYS A 450 -8.03 9.62 -18.11
N LYS A 451 -9.31 9.33 -18.37
CA LYS A 451 -9.90 8.01 -18.15
C LYS A 451 -9.13 6.94 -18.91
N LEU A 452 -9.06 5.75 -18.31
CA LEU A 452 -8.51 4.57 -18.97
C LEU A 452 -9.55 3.95 -19.90
N SER A 453 -9.14 3.59 -21.11
CA SER A 453 -9.98 2.89 -22.07
C SER A 453 -9.97 1.39 -21.79
N ILE A 454 -11.12 0.82 -21.39
CA ILE A 454 -11.26 -0.60 -21.08
C ILE A 454 -11.99 -1.33 -22.21
N GLY A 455 -11.41 -2.42 -22.70
CA GLY A 455 -12.03 -3.30 -23.70
C GLY A 455 -12.66 -4.52 -23.03
N LEU A 456 -13.99 -4.55 -22.89
CA LEU A 456 -14.71 -5.70 -22.32
C LEU A 456 -14.92 -6.76 -23.41
N VAL A 457 -14.29 -7.93 -23.27
CA VAL A 457 -14.30 -9.00 -24.28
C VAL A 457 -15.24 -10.12 -23.85
N CYS A 458 -16.25 -10.46 -24.65
CA CYS A 458 -17.30 -11.41 -24.27
C CYS A 458 -17.92 -12.13 -25.47
N GLY A 459 -18.84 -13.05 -25.20
CA GLY A 459 -19.44 -13.98 -26.16
C GLY A 459 -18.63 -15.28 -26.26
N GLY A 460 -18.17 -15.60 -27.47
CA GLY A 460 -17.37 -16.78 -27.78
C GLY A 460 -18.12 -17.81 -28.63
N LYS A 461 -17.40 -18.87 -28.99
CA LYS A 461 -17.91 -19.97 -29.82
C LYS A 461 -18.57 -21.09 -29.01
N SER A 462 -18.38 -21.09 -27.70
CA SER A 462 -18.89 -22.11 -26.80
C SER A 462 -20.41 -22.04 -26.68
N CYS A 463 -21.04 -23.09 -26.14
CA CYS A 463 -22.44 -23.03 -25.76
C CYS A 463 -22.70 -22.08 -24.57
N GLU A 464 -21.65 -21.64 -23.89
CA GLU A 464 -21.70 -20.68 -22.77
C GLU A 464 -21.70 -19.21 -23.24
N HIS A 465 -21.82 -18.98 -24.56
CA HIS A 465 -21.90 -17.66 -25.20
C HIS A 465 -22.87 -16.71 -24.48
N ASP A 466 -24.09 -17.17 -24.19
CA ASP A 466 -25.13 -16.31 -23.61
C ASP A 466 -24.81 -15.93 -22.15
N ILE A 467 -24.22 -16.84 -21.37
CA ILE A 467 -23.72 -16.55 -20.02
C ILE A 467 -22.56 -15.56 -20.06
N SER A 468 -21.67 -15.67 -21.05
CA SER A 468 -20.59 -14.69 -21.24
C SER A 468 -21.13 -13.29 -21.51
N LEU A 469 -22.17 -13.16 -22.34
CA LEU A 469 -22.84 -11.87 -22.56
C LEU A 469 -23.50 -11.33 -21.28
N LEU A 470 -24.18 -12.18 -20.50
CA LEU A 470 -24.82 -11.79 -19.23
C LEU A 470 -23.79 -11.36 -18.18
N SER A 471 -22.68 -12.10 -18.04
CA SER A 471 -21.56 -11.73 -17.18
C SER A 471 -20.96 -10.38 -17.60
N ALA A 472 -20.79 -10.13 -18.90
CA ALA A 472 -20.30 -8.85 -19.41
C ALA A 472 -21.27 -7.69 -19.11
N GLN A 473 -22.58 -7.88 -19.28
CA GLN A 473 -23.58 -6.89 -18.88
C GLN A 473 -23.51 -6.57 -17.39
N HIS A 474 -23.29 -7.59 -16.56
CA HIS A 474 -23.18 -7.43 -15.12
C HIS A 474 -21.91 -6.65 -14.75
N VAL A 475 -20.74 -7.09 -15.20
CA VAL A 475 -19.45 -6.40 -14.98
C VAL A 475 -19.53 -4.94 -15.44
N SER A 476 -20.12 -4.68 -16.60
CA SER A 476 -20.26 -3.33 -17.15
C SER A 476 -21.05 -2.37 -16.25
N LYS A 477 -21.94 -2.84 -15.37
CA LYS A 477 -22.67 -1.99 -14.42
C LYS A 477 -21.79 -1.48 -13.27
N TYR A 478 -20.71 -2.19 -12.98
CA TYR A 478 -19.80 -1.93 -11.88
C TYR A 478 -18.45 -1.34 -12.32
N ILE A 479 -18.23 -1.16 -13.63
CA ILE A 479 -17.12 -0.36 -14.13
C ILE A 479 -17.44 1.12 -13.90
N SER A 480 -16.62 1.80 -13.09
CA SER A 480 -16.83 3.22 -12.77
C SER A 480 -16.72 4.11 -14.02
N PRO A 481 -17.80 4.82 -14.41
CA PRO A 481 -17.74 5.76 -15.54
C PRO A 481 -16.90 7.00 -15.21
N GLU A 482 -16.53 7.22 -13.95
CA GLU A 482 -15.60 8.29 -13.56
C GLU A 482 -14.17 7.99 -14.01
N PHE A 483 -13.78 6.71 -13.96
CA PHE A 483 -12.40 6.25 -14.16
C PHE A 483 -12.17 5.67 -15.56
N TYR A 484 -13.22 5.12 -16.18
CA TYR A 484 -13.08 4.29 -17.37
C TYR A 484 -13.99 4.75 -18.52
N ASP A 485 -13.48 4.61 -19.74
CA ASP A 485 -14.27 4.63 -20.98
C ASP A 485 -14.32 3.20 -21.53
N VAL A 486 -15.52 2.65 -21.67
CA VAL A 486 -15.70 1.23 -22.01
C VAL A 486 -15.99 1.07 -23.49
N SER A 487 -15.26 0.16 -24.13
CA SER A 487 -15.58 -0.37 -25.46
C SER A 487 -15.79 -1.87 -25.34
N TYR A 488 -16.75 -2.41 -26.07
CA TYR A 488 -17.08 -3.83 -26.05
C TYR A 488 -16.44 -4.52 -27.24
N PHE A 489 -16.02 -5.77 -27.03
CA PHE A 489 -15.56 -6.68 -28.07
C PHE A 489 -16.38 -7.97 -27.98
N ILE A 490 -17.34 -8.15 -28.89
CA ILE A 490 -18.22 -9.31 -28.89
C ILE A 490 -17.73 -10.32 -29.91
N ILE A 491 -17.52 -11.56 -29.46
CA ILE A 491 -17.18 -12.70 -30.30
C ILE A 491 -18.45 -13.50 -30.56
N ASN A 492 -18.90 -13.59 -31.80
CA ASN A 492 -20.08 -14.38 -32.15
C ASN A 492 -19.80 -15.89 -32.13
N ARG A 493 -20.84 -16.71 -32.32
CA ARG A 493 -20.72 -18.18 -32.30
C ARG A 493 -19.85 -18.76 -33.41
N GLN A 494 -19.58 -17.99 -34.47
CA GLN A 494 -18.65 -18.36 -35.55
C GLN A 494 -17.19 -17.98 -35.23
N GLY A 495 -16.96 -17.19 -34.17
CA GLY A 495 -15.63 -16.69 -33.79
C GLY A 495 -15.26 -15.36 -34.44
N LEU A 496 -16.22 -14.68 -35.06
CA LEU A 496 -16.03 -13.35 -35.63
C LEU A 496 -16.27 -12.28 -34.57
N TRP A 497 -15.47 -11.22 -34.62
CA TRP A 497 -15.40 -10.15 -33.63
C TRP A 497 -16.16 -8.92 -34.11
N ARG A 498 -16.71 -8.18 -33.16
CA ARG A 498 -17.27 -6.83 -33.36
C ARG A 498 -16.82 -5.94 -32.23
N THR A 499 -16.79 -4.63 -32.48
CA THR A 499 -16.43 -3.66 -31.46
C THR A 499 -17.27 -2.39 -31.54
N GLY A 500 -17.52 -1.77 -30.39
CA GLY A 500 -18.28 -0.52 -30.30
C GLY A 500 -18.59 -0.14 -28.85
N LYS A 501 -19.38 0.93 -28.68
CA LYS A 501 -19.76 1.44 -27.35
C LYS A 501 -21.18 1.10 -26.91
N ASP A 502 -22.06 0.72 -27.84
CA ASP A 502 -23.45 0.39 -27.56
C ASP A 502 -23.62 -1.12 -27.44
N PHE A 503 -23.60 -1.62 -26.21
CA PHE A 503 -23.63 -3.06 -25.94
C PHE A 503 -24.91 -3.76 -26.45
N PRO A 504 -26.14 -3.27 -26.17
CA PRO A 504 -27.36 -3.83 -26.76
C PRO A 504 -27.33 -3.95 -28.28
N HIS A 505 -26.87 -2.90 -28.98
CA HIS A 505 -26.82 -2.90 -30.44
C HIS A 505 -25.86 -3.97 -30.99
N LEU A 506 -24.67 -4.10 -30.39
CA LEU A 506 -23.66 -5.06 -30.83
C LEU A 506 -24.10 -6.52 -30.70
N ILE A 507 -24.98 -6.84 -29.74
CA ILE A 507 -25.51 -8.20 -29.56
C ILE A 507 -26.48 -8.57 -30.69
N GLU A 508 -27.31 -7.64 -31.13
CA GLU A 508 -28.34 -7.89 -32.16
C GLU A 508 -27.75 -8.11 -33.56
N GLU A 509 -26.56 -7.56 -33.84
CA GLU A 509 -25.92 -7.74 -35.13
C GLU A 509 -25.55 -9.21 -35.39
N THR A 510 -25.41 -9.60 -36.66
CA THR A 510 -25.04 -10.98 -37.04
C THR A 510 -23.71 -11.07 -37.79
N GLN A 511 -23.29 -10.00 -38.47
CA GLN A 511 -22.02 -9.93 -39.19
C GLN A 511 -20.87 -9.51 -38.27
N GLY A 512 -19.69 -10.11 -38.40
CA GLY A 512 -18.50 -9.68 -37.67
C GLY A 512 -17.24 -9.94 -38.50
N ASP A 513 -16.10 -9.50 -37.97
CA ASP A 513 -14.82 -9.55 -38.68
C ASP A 513 -13.84 -10.55 -38.07
N SER A 514 -12.79 -10.86 -38.81
CA SER A 514 -11.64 -11.55 -38.24
C SER A 514 -11.03 -10.70 -37.10
N PRO A 515 -10.53 -11.31 -36.01
CA PRO A 515 -9.75 -10.58 -34.99
C PRO A 515 -8.49 -9.91 -35.56
N LEU A 516 -8.03 -10.34 -36.74
CA LEU A 516 -6.88 -9.76 -37.44
C LEU A 516 -7.29 -8.69 -38.48
N SER A 517 -8.58 -8.35 -38.57
CA SER A 517 -9.03 -7.25 -39.42
C SER A 517 -8.44 -5.93 -38.93
N SER A 518 -8.24 -4.99 -39.86
CA SER A 518 -7.70 -3.66 -39.52
C SER A 518 -8.56 -2.90 -38.51
N GLU A 519 -9.88 -3.10 -38.57
CA GLU A 519 -10.83 -2.46 -37.66
C GLU A 519 -10.67 -2.97 -36.23
N ILE A 520 -10.75 -4.29 -36.02
CA ILE A 520 -10.59 -4.91 -34.70
C ILE A 520 -9.19 -4.65 -34.14
N ALA A 521 -8.14 -4.82 -34.96
CA ALA A 521 -6.77 -4.55 -34.52
C ALA A 521 -6.56 -3.09 -34.09
N SER A 522 -7.14 -2.12 -34.82
CA SER A 522 -7.07 -0.71 -34.45
C SER A 522 -7.82 -0.40 -33.16
N ALA A 523 -8.99 -1.03 -32.96
CA ALA A 523 -9.75 -0.87 -31.72
C ALA A 523 -9.01 -1.49 -30.52
N LEU A 524 -8.46 -2.69 -30.65
CA LEU A 524 -7.64 -3.34 -29.62
C LEU A 524 -6.38 -2.51 -29.30
N ALA A 525 -5.76 -1.87 -30.30
CA ALA A 525 -4.58 -1.02 -30.07
C ALA A 525 -4.91 0.21 -29.20
N LYS A 526 -6.14 0.73 -29.26
CA LYS A 526 -6.57 1.93 -28.52
C LYS A 526 -6.95 1.68 -27.07
N VAL A 527 -7.29 0.44 -26.69
CA VAL A 527 -7.63 0.15 -25.30
C VAL A 527 -6.39 0.04 -24.43
N ASP A 528 -6.48 0.58 -23.22
CA ASP A 528 -5.42 0.55 -22.22
C ASP A 528 -5.39 -0.79 -21.49
N CYS A 529 -6.54 -1.45 -21.30
CA CYS A 529 -6.64 -2.77 -20.67
C CYS A 529 -7.83 -3.56 -21.22
N LEU A 530 -7.64 -4.88 -21.39
CA LEU A 530 -8.67 -5.81 -21.81
C LEU A 530 -9.29 -6.53 -20.60
N PHE A 531 -10.60 -6.73 -20.60
CA PHE A 531 -11.30 -7.45 -19.54
C PHE A 531 -12.05 -8.63 -20.18
N PRO A 532 -11.42 -9.82 -20.23
CA PRO A 532 -12.08 -11.02 -20.75
C PRO A 532 -13.13 -11.53 -19.76
N VAL A 533 -14.35 -11.68 -20.25
CA VAL A 533 -15.48 -12.30 -19.57
C VAL A 533 -16.03 -13.41 -20.46
N LEU A 534 -15.15 -14.28 -20.94
CA LEU A 534 -15.45 -15.38 -21.87
C LEU A 534 -15.52 -16.70 -21.10
N HIS A 535 -16.62 -17.45 -21.27
CA HIS A 535 -16.82 -18.74 -20.61
C HIS A 535 -16.66 -19.91 -21.59
N GLY A 536 -16.09 -21.00 -21.10
CA GLY A 536 -15.82 -22.21 -21.87
C GLY A 536 -14.58 -22.12 -22.77
N PRO A 537 -14.48 -23.05 -23.75
CA PRO A 537 -13.34 -23.13 -24.66
C PRO A 537 -13.03 -21.80 -25.38
N PHE A 538 -11.75 -21.54 -25.60
CA PHE A 538 -11.15 -20.29 -26.06
C PHE A 538 -11.20 -19.11 -25.09
N GLY A 539 -11.97 -19.18 -24.01
CA GLY A 539 -12.06 -18.15 -22.96
C GLY A 539 -11.30 -18.54 -21.70
N GLU A 540 -11.66 -19.69 -21.13
CA GLU A 540 -11.16 -20.19 -19.84
C GLU A 540 -9.91 -21.06 -19.96
N ASP A 541 -9.54 -21.47 -21.17
CA ASP A 541 -8.46 -22.42 -21.46
C ASP A 541 -7.08 -21.79 -21.70
N GLY A 542 -6.96 -20.47 -21.53
CA GLY A 542 -5.71 -19.73 -21.78
C GLY A 542 -5.55 -19.19 -23.20
N THR A 543 -6.44 -19.54 -24.14
CA THR A 543 -6.28 -19.12 -25.55
C THR A 543 -6.35 -17.60 -25.70
N ILE A 544 -7.39 -16.96 -25.12
CA ILE A 544 -7.56 -15.51 -25.26
C ILE A 544 -6.48 -14.73 -24.50
N GLN A 545 -6.05 -15.24 -23.35
CA GLN A 545 -4.95 -14.68 -22.56
C GLN A 545 -3.67 -14.67 -23.37
N GLY A 546 -3.32 -15.80 -24.01
CA GLY A 546 -2.16 -15.88 -24.89
C GLY A 546 -2.25 -14.95 -26.10
N PHE A 547 -3.44 -14.77 -26.66
CA PHE A 547 -3.64 -13.77 -27.71
C PHE A 547 -3.33 -12.35 -27.22
N PHE A 548 -3.78 -11.98 -26.02
CA PHE A 548 -3.50 -10.66 -25.45
C PHE A 548 -2.02 -10.47 -25.07
N GLU A 549 -1.36 -11.51 -24.57
CA GLU A 549 0.09 -11.48 -24.33
C GLU A 549 0.87 -11.24 -25.63
N ILE A 550 0.50 -11.91 -26.73
CA ILE A 550 1.12 -11.69 -28.06
C ILE A 550 0.90 -10.25 -28.54
N LEU A 551 -0.27 -9.66 -28.27
CA LEU A 551 -0.55 -8.27 -28.62
C LEU A 551 0.19 -7.26 -27.73
N GLY A 552 0.82 -7.70 -26.63
CA GLY A 552 1.43 -6.80 -25.64
C GLY A 552 0.38 -5.93 -24.95
N LYS A 553 -0.78 -6.51 -24.61
CA LYS A 553 -1.88 -5.80 -23.93
C LYS A 553 -2.10 -6.32 -22.51
N PRO A 554 -2.23 -5.43 -21.50
CA PRO A 554 -2.64 -5.86 -20.17
C PRO A 554 -4.07 -6.39 -20.21
N TYR A 555 -4.33 -7.42 -19.40
CA TYR A 555 -5.65 -8.02 -19.30
C TYR A 555 -6.01 -8.48 -17.88
N ALA A 556 -7.29 -8.35 -17.55
CA ALA A 556 -7.86 -8.73 -16.27
C ALA A 556 -8.10 -10.24 -16.15
N GLY A 557 -8.14 -10.74 -14.92
CA GLY A 557 -8.44 -12.14 -14.62
C GLY A 557 -7.19 -13.06 -14.65
N PRO A 558 -7.40 -14.38 -14.86
CA PRO A 558 -6.37 -15.41 -14.68
C PRO A 558 -5.23 -15.28 -15.67
N SER A 559 -3.99 -15.56 -15.26
CA SER A 559 -2.86 -15.70 -16.19
C SER A 559 -3.09 -16.84 -17.18
N LEU A 560 -2.39 -16.84 -18.31
CA LEU A 560 -2.42 -17.95 -19.27
C LEU A 560 -2.17 -19.29 -18.59
N SER A 561 -1.15 -19.37 -17.72
CA SER A 561 -0.78 -20.60 -17.02
C SER A 561 -1.88 -21.11 -16.09
N LEU A 562 -2.54 -20.21 -15.34
CA LEU A 562 -3.62 -20.58 -14.43
C LEU A 562 -4.84 -21.06 -15.22
N ALA A 563 -5.23 -20.31 -16.26
CA ALA A 563 -6.36 -20.67 -17.12
C ALA A 563 -6.16 -22.04 -17.79
N ALA A 564 -5.02 -22.23 -18.45
CA ALA A 564 -4.72 -23.48 -19.16
C ALA A 564 -4.65 -24.69 -18.23
N THR A 565 -4.06 -24.54 -17.04
CA THR A 565 -3.98 -25.65 -16.07
C THR A 565 -5.32 -25.95 -15.40
N ALA A 566 -6.12 -24.93 -15.08
CA ALA A 566 -7.41 -25.08 -14.43
C ALA A 566 -8.45 -25.75 -15.34
N MET A 567 -8.45 -25.41 -16.63
CA MET A 567 -9.40 -25.96 -17.59
C MET A 567 -9.11 -27.42 -17.95
N ASP A 568 -7.85 -27.88 -17.79
CA ASP A 568 -7.49 -29.30 -17.87
C ASP A 568 -7.66 -29.98 -16.49
N LYS A 569 -8.79 -30.66 -16.32
CA LYS A 569 -9.13 -31.34 -15.05
C LYS A 569 -8.14 -32.45 -14.70
N LEU A 570 -7.58 -33.13 -15.69
CA LEU A 570 -6.60 -34.19 -15.46
C LEU A 570 -5.28 -33.60 -14.95
N LEU A 571 -4.82 -32.50 -15.55
CA LEU A 571 -3.63 -31.80 -15.11
C LEU A 571 -3.83 -31.16 -13.73
N THR A 572 -4.98 -30.52 -13.49
CA THR A 572 -5.37 -29.98 -12.19
C THR A 572 -5.29 -31.05 -11.10
N LYS A 573 -5.86 -32.24 -11.34
CA LYS A 573 -5.82 -33.35 -10.38
C LYS A 573 -4.40 -33.85 -10.11
N ARG A 574 -3.56 -33.95 -11.15
CA ARG A 574 -2.15 -34.33 -11.00
C ARG A 574 -1.38 -33.31 -10.16
N ILE A 575 -1.56 -32.02 -10.43
CA ILE A 575 -0.93 -30.93 -9.66
C ILE A 575 -1.38 -30.99 -8.20
N ALA A 576 -2.68 -31.09 -7.95
CA ALA A 576 -3.25 -31.15 -6.60
C ALA A 576 -2.74 -32.38 -5.82
N SER A 577 -2.73 -33.56 -6.43
CA SER A 577 -2.19 -34.78 -5.81
C SER A 577 -0.69 -34.65 -5.50
N ALA A 578 0.09 -34.04 -6.39
CA ALA A 578 1.53 -33.84 -6.19
C ALA A 578 1.86 -32.94 -4.99
N VAL A 579 0.97 -31.99 -4.67
CA VAL A 579 1.09 -31.14 -3.48
C VAL A 579 0.28 -31.66 -2.29
N GLY A 580 -0.16 -32.93 -2.31
CA GLY A 580 -0.82 -33.61 -1.20
C GLY A 580 -2.25 -33.14 -0.92
N VAL A 581 -2.93 -32.55 -1.90
CA VAL A 581 -4.36 -32.22 -1.80
C VAL A 581 -5.17 -33.42 -2.30
N PRO A 582 -6.12 -33.94 -1.51
CA PRO A 582 -6.95 -35.05 -1.95
C PRO A 582 -7.80 -34.66 -3.17
N VAL A 583 -7.84 -35.53 -4.16
CA VAL A 583 -8.66 -35.38 -5.37
C VAL A 583 -9.65 -36.54 -5.44
N VAL A 584 -10.84 -36.31 -5.99
CA VAL A 584 -11.79 -37.41 -6.22
C VAL A 584 -11.08 -38.53 -6.99
N PRO A 585 -11.12 -39.79 -6.51
CA PRO A 585 -10.52 -40.92 -7.20
C PRO A 585 -10.99 -40.99 -8.65
N TYR A 586 -10.05 -41.09 -9.57
CA TYR A 586 -10.31 -40.96 -11.01
C TYR A 586 -9.43 -41.89 -11.84
N GLN A 587 -9.93 -42.27 -13.02
CA GLN A 587 -9.19 -43.02 -14.01
C GLN A 587 -9.26 -42.34 -15.38
N PRO A 588 -8.12 -41.89 -15.93
CA PRO A 588 -8.08 -41.27 -17.25
C PRO A 588 -8.21 -42.30 -18.38
N LEU A 589 -8.87 -41.89 -19.46
CA LEU A 589 -9.09 -42.65 -20.69
C LEU A 589 -8.69 -41.79 -21.88
N ASN A 590 -7.84 -42.34 -22.75
CA ASN A 590 -7.50 -41.70 -24.01
C ASN A 590 -8.23 -42.38 -25.17
N LEU A 591 -8.72 -41.57 -26.11
CA LEU A 591 -9.50 -42.04 -27.27
C LEU A 591 -8.81 -43.15 -28.07
N CYS A 592 -7.49 -43.06 -28.27
CA CYS A 592 -6.74 -44.06 -29.04
C CYS A 592 -6.76 -45.44 -28.37
N PHE A 593 -6.69 -45.48 -27.04
CA PHE A 593 -6.73 -46.72 -26.28
C PHE A 593 -8.16 -47.26 -26.19
N TRP A 594 -9.13 -46.37 -25.93
CA TRP A 594 -10.56 -46.71 -25.92
C TRP A 594 -11.02 -47.37 -27.22
N LYS A 595 -10.65 -46.81 -28.38
CA LYS A 595 -10.98 -47.39 -29.70
C LYS A 595 -10.44 -48.80 -29.93
N ARG A 596 -9.34 -49.15 -29.27
CA ARG A 596 -8.66 -50.45 -29.46
C ARG A 596 -9.10 -51.49 -28.44
N ASN A 597 -9.45 -51.07 -27.23
CA ASN A 597 -9.72 -51.97 -26.11
C ASN A 597 -10.87 -51.47 -25.20
N PRO A 598 -12.09 -51.25 -25.74
CA PRO A 598 -13.17 -50.67 -24.93
C PRO A 598 -13.59 -51.61 -23.79
N GLU A 599 -13.65 -52.93 -24.03
CA GLU A 599 -14.02 -53.90 -23.00
C GLU A 599 -13.03 -53.93 -21.83
N LEU A 600 -11.73 -53.82 -22.12
CA LEU A 600 -10.67 -53.77 -21.11
C LEU A 600 -10.77 -52.49 -20.27
N CYS A 601 -11.04 -51.34 -20.91
CA CYS A 601 -11.25 -50.09 -20.19
C CYS A 601 -12.44 -50.19 -19.24
N ILE A 602 -13.57 -50.72 -19.71
CA ILE A 602 -14.77 -50.92 -18.90
C ILE A 602 -14.51 -51.90 -17.75
N GLN A 603 -13.83 -53.00 -18.00
CA GLN A 603 -13.50 -53.98 -16.97
C GLN A 603 -12.65 -53.33 -15.87
N ASN A 604 -11.58 -52.61 -16.23
CA ASN A 604 -10.72 -51.94 -15.27
C ASN A 604 -11.50 -50.91 -14.43
N LEU A 605 -12.43 -50.17 -15.04
CA LEU A 605 -13.26 -49.19 -14.32
C LEU A 605 -14.19 -49.85 -13.30
N ILE A 606 -14.86 -50.94 -13.67
CA ILE A 606 -15.78 -51.68 -12.78
C ILE A 606 -15.01 -52.40 -11.66
N GLU A 607 -13.77 -52.81 -11.91
CA GLU A 607 -12.89 -53.36 -10.88
C GLU A 607 -12.37 -52.28 -9.91
N THR A 608 -12.29 -51.01 -10.36
CA THR A 608 -11.70 -49.91 -9.59
C THR A 608 -12.75 -49.11 -8.81
N PHE A 609 -13.91 -48.82 -9.41
CA PHE A 609 -14.96 -47.97 -8.83
C PHE A 609 -16.29 -48.72 -8.71
N SER A 610 -17.12 -48.30 -7.76
CA SER A 610 -18.50 -48.77 -7.63
C SER A 610 -19.46 -47.83 -8.36
N PHE A 611 -20.60 -48.37 -8.81
CA PHE A 611 -21.69 -47.53 -9.32
C PHE A 611 -22.42 -46.82 -8.16
N PRO A 612 -22.92 -45.58 -8.37
CA PRO A 612 -22.79 -44.81 -9.62
C PRO A 612 -21.38 -44.23 -9.82
N MET A 613 -21.01 -43.98 -11.07
CA MET A 613 -19.76 -43.29 -11.44
C MET A 613 -20.07 -42.00 -12.22
N ILE A 614 -19.10 -41.10 -12.35
CA ILE A 614 -19.24 -39.90 -13.18
C ILE A 614 -18.24 -39.93 -14.32
N VAL A 615 -18.71 -39.90 -15.56
CA VAL A 615 -17.88 -39.71 -16.76
C VAL A 615 -17.74 -38.21 -17.01
N LYS A 616 -16.52 -37.72 -17.25
CA LYS A 616 -16.23 -36.29 -17.52
C LYS A 616 -15.25 -36.12 -18.67
N THR A 617 -15.44 -35.08 -19.46
CA THR A 617 -14.42 -34.57 -20.41
C THR A 617 -13.32 -33.80 -19.67
N ALA A 618 -12.08 -33.93 -20.12
CA ALA A 618 -10.94 -33.28 -19.48
C ALA A 618 -10.98 -31.75 -19.62
N HIS A 619 -11.35 -31.21 -20.79
CA HIS A 619 -11.10 -29.81 -21.19
C HIS A 619 -12.35 -28.90 -21.28
N LEU A 620 -13.56 -29.40 -21.00
CA LEU A 620 -14.81 -28.61 -21.14
C LEU A 620 -15.44 -28.22 -19.79
N GLY A 621 -16.05 -27.05 -19.71
CA GLY A 621 -16.71 -26.52 -18.50
C GLY A 621 -18.22 -26.82 -18.42
N SER A 622 -18.89 -26.19 -17.44
CA SER A 622 -20.36 -26.08 -17.34
C SER A 622 -21.18 -27.37 -17.49
N SER A 623 -20.69 -28.48 -16.94
CA SER A 623 -21.36 -29.79 -16.97
C SER A 623 -21.55 -30.39 -18.38
N ILE A 624 -20.89 -29.85 -19.39
CA ILE A 624 -20.91 -30.38 -20.75
C ILE A 624 -20.05 -31.65 -20.77
N GLY A 625 -20.60 -32.75 -21.30
CA GLY A 625 -19.89 -34.03 -21.32
C GLY A 625 -19.69 -34.65 -19.93
N ILE A 626 -20.51 -34.25 -18.95
CA ILE A 626 -20.57 -34.87 -17.62
C ILE A 626 -21.79 -35.79 -17.56
N PHE A 627 -21.56 -37.08 -17.28
CA PHE A 627 -22.62 -38.09 -17.24
C PHE A 627 -22.56 -38.90 -15.96
N LEU A 628 -23.66 -38.96 -15.23
CA LEU A 628 -23.86 -39.91 -14.15
C LEU A 628 -24.24 -41.26 -14.76
N VAL A 629 -23.47 -42.31 -14.47
CA VAL A 629 -23.71 -43.67 -14.98
C VAL A 629 -23.96 -44.62 -13.82
N ARG A 630 -25.00 -45.44 -13.93
CA ARG A 630 -25.50 -46.33 -12.86
C ARG A 630 -25.25 -47.80 -13.14
N ASP A 631 -24.94 -48.14 -14.38
CA ASP A 631 -24.62 -49.50 -14.78
C ASP A 631 -23.57 -49.55 -15.89
N LYS A 632 -23.18 -50.77 -16.25
CA LYS A 632 -22.15 -51.05 -17.25
C LYS A 632 -22.55 -50.60 -18.66
N GLU A 633 -23.81 -50.70 -19.02
CA GLU A 633 -24.29 -50.35 -20.37
C GLU A 633 -24.26 -48.84 -20.54
N GLU A 634 -24.77 -48.10 -19.55
CA GLU A 634 -24.67 -46.64 -19.49
C GLU A 634 -23.20 -46.18 -19.51
N LEU A 635 -22.32 -46.83 -18.73
CA LEU A 635 -20.89 -46.47 -18.69
C LEU A 635 -20.23 -46.50 -20.08
N GLN A 636 -20.45 -47.57 -20.85
CA GLN A 636 -19.86 -47.70 -22.19
C GLN A 636 -20.44 -46.69 -23.18
N GLU A 637 -21.75 -46.47 -23.14
CA GLU A 637 -22.42 -45.48 -23.98
C GLU A 637 -21.90 -44.08 -23.68
N LYS A 638 -21.88 -43.68 -22.41
CA LYS A 638 -21.54 -42.31 -22.00
C LYS A 638 -20.05 -41.99 -22.12
N ILE A 639 -19.16 -42.97 -21.99
CA ILE A 639 -17.74 -42.79 -22.37
C ILE A 639 -17.63 -42.50 -23.87
N SER A 640 -18.33 -43.26 -24.70
CA SER A 640 -18.31 -43.06 -26.15
C SER A 640 -18.91 -41.70 -26.54
N GLU A 641 -19.97 -41.28 -25.85
CA GLU A 641 -20.58 -39.96 -25.99
C GLU A 641 -19.63 -38.84 -25.56
N ALA A 642 -18.93 -38.98 -24.42
CA ALA A 642 -17.94 -38.01 -23.96
C ALA A 642 -16.80 -37.82 -24.97
N PHE A 643 -16.37 -38.90 -25.63
CA PHE A 643 -15.35 -38.85 -26.68
C PHE A 643 -15.79 -38.16 -27.97
N LEU A 644 -17.08 -37.81 -28.13
CA LEU A 644 -17.54 -36.93 -29.22
C LEU A 644 -17.14 -35.46 -28.98
N TYR A 645 -16.87 -35.11 -27.72
CA TYR A 645 -16.58 -33.73 -27.30
C TYR A 645 -15.10 -33.51 -26.96
N ASP A 646 -14.39 -34.54 -26.53
CA ASP A 646 -13.00 -34.44 -26.08
C ASP A 646 -12.18 -35.69 -26.48
N THR A 647 -10.88 -35.55 -26.71
CA THR A 647 -9.99 -36.70 -26.94
C THR A 647 -9.55 -37.37 -25.64
N ASP A 648 -9.67 -36.66 -24.53
CA ASP A 648 -9.32 -37.13 -23.21
C ASP A 648 -10.54 -37.05 -22.29
N VAL A 649 -10.93 -38.22 -21.79
CA VAL A 649 -12.09 -38.42 -20.92
C VAL A 649 -11.59 -39.09 -19.66
N PHE A 650 -12.31 -38.95 -18.56
CA PHE A 650 -12.00 -39.68 -17.35
C PHE A 650 -13.28 -40.07 -16.62
N VAL A 651 -13.15 -41.09 -15.78
CA VAL A 651 -14.24 -41.56 -14.94
C VAL A 651 -13.82 -41.36 -13.49
N GLU A 652 -14.73 -40.83 -12.70
CA GLU A 652 -14.57 -40.61 -11.27
C GLU A 652 -15.51 -41.49 -10.46
N GLU A 653 -15.07 -41.82 -9.26
CA GLU A 653 -15.95 -42.28 -8.21
C GLU A 653 -17.01 -41.20 -7.91
N SER A 654 -18.28 -41.59 -7.86
CA SER A 654 -19.36 -40.65 -7.52
C SER A 654 -19.23 -40.16 -6.10
N ARG A 655 -19.36 -38.83 -5.94
CA ARG A 655 -19.49 -38.15 -4.65
C ARG A 655 -20.91 -37.61 -4.44
N LEU A 656 -21.91 -38.26 -5.02
CA LEU A 656 -23.33 -37.92 -4.76
C LEU A 656 -23.62 -37.91 -3.26
N GLY A 657 -24.34 -36.89 -2.81
CA GLY A 657 -24.64 -36.66 -1.39
C GLY A 657 -23.56 -35.90 -0.63
N SER A 658 -22.38 -35.70 -1.21
CA SER A 658 -21.38 -34.79 -0.64
C SER A 658 -21.80 -33.33 -0.82
N ARG A 659 -21.37 -32.47 0.10
CA ARG A 659 -21.61 -31.03 0.05
C ARG A 659 -20.61 -30.36 -0.87
N GLU A 660 -21.04 -29.37 -1.66
CA GLU A 660 -20.13 -28.59 -2.52
C GLU A 660 -19.66 -27.34 -1.78
N ILE A 661 -18.39 -27.34 -1.37
CA ILE A 661 -17.73 -26.25 -0.67
C ILE A 661 -16.80 -25.53 -1.64
N GLU A 662 -17.00 -24.23 -1.81
CA GLU A 662 -16.28 -23.39 -2.77
C GLU A 662 -15.39 -22.38 -2.01
N VAL A 663 -14.18 -22.16 -2.51
CA VAL A 663 -13.25 -21.15 -2.01
C VAL A 663 -12.78 -20.29 -3.18
N SER A 664 -12.91 -18.97 -3.05
CA SER A 664 -12.57 -18.02 -4.11
C SER A 664 -11.23 -17.36 -3.84
N CYS A 665 -10.39 -17.24 -4.87
CA CYS A 665 -9.04 -16.70 -4.80
C CYS A 665 -8.87 -15.57 -5.81
N ILE A 666 -8.18 -14.50 -5.39
CA ILE A 666 -7.61 -13.47 -6.27
C ILE A 666 -6.15 -13.30 -5.89
N GLY A 667 -5.22 -13.32 -6.83
CA GLY A 667 -3.80 -13.06 -6.56
C GLY A 667 -3.07 -12.40 -7.70
N HIS A 668 -1.96 -11.73 -7.43
CA HIS A 668 -1.16 -11.05 -8.47
C HIS A 668 0.26 -11.61 -8.59
N SER A 669 0.69 -12.42 -7.62
CA SER A 669 1.98 -13.10 -7.61
C SER A 669 1.87 -14.43 -6.88
N SER A 670 2.91 -15.25 -6.98
CA SER A 670 3.00 -16.49 -6.18
C SER A 670 3.11 -16.24 -4.67
N SER A 671 3.41 -15.01 -4.25
CA SER A 671 3.60 -14.63 -2.85
C SER A 671 2.40 -13.90 -2.25
N TRP A 672 1.49 -13.37 -3.06
CA TRP A 672 0.33 -12.62 -2.59
C TRP A 672 -0.96 -13.05 -3.30
N TYR A 673 -1.95 -13.36 -2.48
CA TYR A 673 -3.33 -13.63 -2.87
C TYR A 673 -4.23 -13.33 -1.67
N CYS A 674 -5.50 -13.08 -1.95
CA CYS A 674 -6.58 -13.05 -0.98
C CYS A 674 -7.58 -14.15 -1.30
N MET A 675 -8.16 -14.71 -0.24
CA MET A 675 -9.16 -15.77 -0.33
C MET A 675 -10.47 -15.30 0.31
N ALA A 676 -11.58 -15.70 -0.29
CA ALA A 676 -12.92 -15.46 0.20
C ALA A 676 -13.70 -16.77 0.29
N GLY A 677 -14.63 -16.84 1.26
CA GLY A 677 -15.29 -18.08 1.65
C GLY A 677 -14.61 -18.80 2.83
N PRO A 678 -14.83 -20.11 3.02
CA PRO A 678 -15.61 -20.99 2.14
C PRO A 678 -17.11 -20.66 2.13
N ASN A 679 -17.78 -21.03 1.05
CA ASN A 679 -19.23 -20.96 0.91
C ASN A 679 -19.75 -22.27 0.31
N GLU A 680 -21.04 -22.55 0.49
CA GLU A 680 -21.70 -23.74 -0.05
C GLU A 680 -22.77 -23.32 -1.05
N ARG A 681 -22.84 -24.06 -2.15
CA ARG A 681 -23.91 -23.92 -3.12
C ARG A 681 -24.99 -24.95 -2.79
N CYS A 682 -26.15 -24.48 -2.35
CA CYS A 682 -27.29 -25.34 -1.98
C CYS A 682 -28.31 -25.38 -3.12
N GLY A 683 -28.39 -26.51 -3.84
CA GLY A 683 -29.45 -26.80 -4.82
C GLY A 683 -30.63 -27.56 -4.23
N ALA A 684 -31.70 -27.73 -5.00
CA ALA A 684 -32.93 -28.38 -4.52
C ALA A 684 -32.84 -29.92 -4.47
N SER A 685 -31.96 -30.52 -5.28
CA SER A 685 -31.92 -31.99 -5.52
C SER A 685 -30.57 -32.67 -5.28
N GLY A 686 -29.61 -32.05 -4.59
CA GLY A 686 -28.31 -32.66 -4.26
C GLY A 686 -27.33 -32.83 -5.43
N PHE A 687 -27.78 -32.64 -6.68
CA PHE A 687 -26.94 -32.46 -7.87
C PHE A 687 -27.42 -31.19 -8.58
N ILE A 688 -26.53 -30.20 -8.71
CA ILE A 688 -26.85 -28.88 -9.27
C ILE A 688 -26.51 -28.88 -10.76
N ASP A 689 -27.54 -28.95 -11.60
CA ASP A 689 -27.36 -28.92 -13.05
C ASP A 689 -27.16 -27.49 -13.60
N TYR A 690 -26.91 -27.39 -14.91
CA TYR A 690 -26.66 -26.11 -15.58
C TYR A 690 -27.82 -25.11 -15.40
N GLN A 691 -29.08 -25.59 -15.40
CA GLN A 691 -30.24 -24.72 -15.27
C GLN A 691 -30.37 -24.19 -13.83
N GLU A 692 -30.16 -25.03 -12.81
CA GLU A 692 -30.11 -24.60 -11.40
C GLU A 692 -28.91 -23.67 -11.11
N LYS A 693 -27.77 -23.84 -11.80
CA LYS A 693 -26.58 -23.00 -11.60
C LYS A 693 -26.78 -21.54 -12.04
N TYR A 694 -27.59 -21.31 -13.07
CA TYR A 694 -27.74 -20.01 -13.73
C TYR A 694 -29.16 -19.45 -13.77
N GLY A 695 -30.15 -20.22 -13.32
CA GLY A 695 -31.54 -19.79 -13.18
C GLY A 695 -32.27 -19.63 -14.51
N PHE A 696 -32.08 -20.58 -15.42
CA PHE A 696 -32.77 -20.61 -16.70
C PHE A 696 -34.16 -21.26 -16.61
N ASP A 697 -35.04 -20.95 -17.56
CA ASP A 697 -36.38 -21.54 -17.71
C ASP A 697 -37.31 -21.41 -16.47
N GLY A 698 -37.08 -20.40 -15.63
CA GLY A 698 -37.89 -20.14 -14.44
C GLY A 698 -37.51 -20.95 -13.21
N ILE A 699 -36.36 -21.63 -13.22
CA ILE A 699 -35.76 -22.31 -12.08
C ILE A 699 -34.97 -21.28 -11.26
N ASP A 700 -35.13 -21.25 -9.94
CA ASP A 700 -34.35 -20.35 -9.07
C ASP A 700 -32.87 -20.78 -9.03
N CYS A 701 -31.95 -19.81 -9.05
CA CYS A 701 -30.53 -20.11 -8.87
C CYS A 701 -30.29 -20.78 -7.51
N ALA A 702 -29.39 -21.77 -7.49
CA ALA A 702 -28.92 -22.37 -6.26
C ALA A 702 -28.46 -21.32 -5.24
N LYS A 703 -28.89 -21.47 -3.98
CA LYS A 703 -28.62 -20.49 -2.92
C LYS A 703 -27.20 -20.63 -2.41
N ILE A 704 -26.49 -19.52 -2.25
CA ILE A 704 -25.15 -19.50 -1.66
C ILE A 704 -25.28 -19.30 -0.15
N SER A 705 -24.72 -20.22 0.64
CA SER A 705 -24.66 -20.15 2.10
C SER A 705 -23.24 -19.90 2.59
N PHE A 706 -23.08 -18.98 3.54
CA PHE A 706 -21.84 -18.77 4.29
C PHE A 706 -21.89 -19.37 5.70
N ASP A 707 -23.08 -19.80 6.16
CA ASP A 707 -23.24 -20.55 7.40
C ASP A 707 -23.20 -22.05 7.08
N LEU A 708 -22.00 -22.61 7.11
CA LEU A 708 -21.73 -23.99 6.71
C LEU A 708 -21.96 -25.00 7.84
N GLN A 709 -22.20 -24.57 9.07
CA GLN A 709 -22.29 -25.46 10.24
C GLN A 709 -21.08 -26.41 10.38
N LEU A 710 -19.88 -25.90 10.06
CA LEU A 710 -18.60 -26.62 10.17
C LEU A 710 -17.77 -26.07 11.33
N SER A 711 -16.87 -26.90 11.88
CA SER A 711 -15.91 -26.45 12.89
C SER A 711 -14.88 -25.49 12.26
N GLN A 712 -14.30 -24.59 13.07
CA GLN A 712 -13.23 -23.69 12.61
C GLN A 712 -12.04 -24.46 12.01
N GLU A 713 -11.68 -25.60 12.61
CA GLU A 713 -10.63 -26.50 12.10
C GLU A 713 -10.94 -26.99 10.67
N SER A 714 -12.19 -27.36 10.39
CA SER A 714 -12.61 -27.78 9.06
C SER A 714 -12.59 -26.62 8.05
N LEU A 715 -13.00 -25.42 8.48
CA LEU A 715 -12.95 -24.21 7.65
C LEU A 715 -11.50 -23.80 7.33
N ASP A 716 -10.58 -23.93 8.28
CA ASP A 716 -9.16 -23.62 8.07
C ASP A 716 -8.50 -24.68 7.19
N CYS A 717 -8.88 -25.96 7.35
CA CYS A 717 -8.42 -27.05 6.50
C CYS A 717 -8.77 -26.83 5.02
N VAL A 718 -10.03 -26.53 4.69
CA VAL A 718 -10.42 -26.30 3.27
C VAL A 718 -9.74 -25.07 2.67
N ARG A 719 -9.50 -24.02 3.47
CA ARG A 719 -8.71 -22.85 3.03
C ARG A 719 -7.26 -23.23 2.75
N GLU A 720 -6.62 -24.02 3.62
CA GLU A 720 -5.25 -24.49 3.40
C GLU A 720 -5.15 -25.33 2.11
N LEU A 721 -6.12 -26.24 1.88
CA LEU A 721 -6.17 -27.06 0.68
C LEU A 721 -6.35 -26.19 -0.58
N ALA A 722 -7.28 -25.23 -0.55
CA ALA A 722 -7.49 -24.29 -1.65
C ALA A 722 -6.23 -23.44 -1.92
N GLU A 723 -5.55 -22.96 -0.88
CA GLU A 723 -4.28 -22.24 -1.00
C GLU A 723 -3.21 -23.11 -1.70
N ARG A 724 -3.06 -24.37 -1.26
CA ARG A 724 -2.06 -25.28 -1.82
C ARG A 724 -2.30 -25.51 -3.32
N VAL A 725 -3.55 -25.74 -3.74
CA VAL A 725 -3.90 -25.86 -5.16
C VAL A 725 -3.59 -24.57 -5.91
N TYR A 726 -4.07 -23.43 -5.42
CA TYR A 726 -3.88 -22.13 -6.07
C TYR A 726 -2.40 -21.78 -6.27
N ARG A 727 -1.58 -21.98 -5.22
CA ARG A 727 -0.13 -21.75 -5.29
C ARG A 727 0.57 -22.72 -6.24
N ALA A 728 0.19 -24.00 -6.21
CA ALA A 728 0.78 -25.02 -7.08
C ALA A 728 0.55 -24.71 -8.57
N MET A 729 -0.57 -24.09 -8.90
CA MET A 729 -0.92 -23.62 -10.24
C MET A 729 -0.34 -22.25 -10.60
N GLN A 730 0.54 -21.70 -9.75
CA GLN A 730 1.10 -20.34 -9.86
C GLN A 730 0.00 -19.27 -9.99
N GLY A 731 -1.03 -19.39 -9.16
CA GLY A 731 -2.25 -18.60 -9.24
C GLY A 731 -1.99 -17.09 -9.33
N LYS A 732 -2.29 -16.52 -10.49
CA LYS A 732 -2.35 -15.09 -10.78
C LYS A 732 -3.68 -14.81 -11.47
N GLY A 733 -4.41 -13.80 -11.02
CA GLY A 733 -5.78 -13.50 -11.39
C GLY A 733 -6.80 -14.15 -10.47
N SER A 734 -7.95 -14.55 -11.03
CA SER A 734 -9.04 -15.18 -10.29
C SER A 734 -9.01 -16.70 -10.38
N ALA A 735 -9.50 -17.37 -9.34
CA ALA A 735 -9.94 -18.75 -9.42
C ALA A 735 -11.04 -19.01 -8.38
N ARG A 736 -11.99 -19.90 -8.69
CA ARG A 736 -12.86 -20.53 -7.71
C ARG A 736 -12.51 -22.01 -7.63
N ILE A 737 -12.22 -22.49 -6.42
CA ILE A 737 -11.75 -23.86 -6.16
C ILE A 737 -12.87 -24.60 -5.45
N ASP A 738 -13.34 -25.66 -6.09
CA ASP A 738 -14.54 -26.38 -5.69
C ASP A 738 -14.16 -27.74 -5.09
N PHE A 739 -14.60 -28.00 -3.85
CA PHE A 739 -14.37 -29.24 -3.12
C PHE A 739 -15.69 -29.95 -2.82
N PHE A 740 -15.67 -31.28 -2.87
CA PHE A 740 -16.70 -32.10 -2.22
C PHE A 740 -16.31 -32.37 -0.77
N LEU A 741 -17.25 -32.19 0.15
CA LEU A 741 -17.14 -32.59 1.54
C LEU A 741 -18.05 -33.79 1.79
N ASP A 742 -17.46 -34.95 2.09
CA ASP A 742 -18.22 -36.18 2.37
C ASP A 742 -18.74 -36.23 3.82
N GLU A 743 -19.58 -37.24 4.12
CA GLU A 743 -20.19 -37.43 5.44
C GLU A 743 -19.15 -37.73 6.55
N GLU A 744 -17.97 -38.22 6.17
CA GLU A 744 -16.86 -38.48 7.09
C GLU A 744 -16.04 -37.22 7.40
N GLY A 745 -16.31 -36.11 6.70
CA GLY A 745 -15.63 -34.84 6.88
C GLY A 745 -14.38 -34.66 6.02
N ASN A 746 -14.17 -35.50 5.01
CA ASN A 746 -13.03 -35.39 4.09
C ASN A 746 -13.35 -34.47 2.91
N TYR A 747 -12.36 -33.67 2.53
CA TYR A 747 -12.42 -32.79 1.37
C TYR A 747 -11.78 -33.44 0.14
N TRP A 748 -12.47 -33.37 -1.01
CA TRP A 748 -12.00 -33.89 -2.29
C TRP A 748 -12.08 -32.80 -3.35
N LEU A 749 -10.96 -32.46 -3.97
CA LEU A 749 -10.96 -31.46 -5.06
C LEU A 749 -11.80 -31.96 -6.25
N SER A 750 -12.80 -31.17 -6.61
CA SER A 750 -13.68 -31.38 -7.77
C SER A 750 -13.10 -30.72 -9.01
N GLU A 751 -13.03 -29.38 -9.01
CA GLU A 751 -12.56 -28.58 -10.14
C GLU A 751 -12.02 -27.21 -9.71
N VAL A 752 -11.32 -26.53 -10.62
CA VAL A 752 -10.84 -25.15 -10.47
C VAL A 752 -11.39 -24.35 -11.65
N ASN A 753 -12.09 -23.26 -11.37
CA ASN A 753 -12.72 -22.39 -12.35
C ASN A 753 -11.93 -21.06 -12.46
N PRO A 754 -11.16 -20.81 -13.53
CA PRO A 754 -10.24 -19.66 -13.62
C PRO A 754 -10.94 -18.33 -13.97
N ILE A 755 -12.01 -18.35 -14.76
CA ILE A 755 -12.88 -17.19 -15.01
C ILE A 755 -14.26 -17.50 -14.42
N PRO A 756 -14.41 -17.42 -13.09
CA PRO A 756 -15.69 -17.73 -12.48
C PRO A 756 -16.77 -16.80 -13.07
N GLY A 757 -17.99 -17.32 -13.25
CA GLY A 757 -19.13 -16.54 -13.71
C GLY A 757 -19.20 -15.21 -12.99
N MET A 758 -19.38 -14.10 -13.70
CA MET A 758 -19.44 -12.75 -13.12
C MET A 758 -20.87 -12.20 -13.15
N THR A 759 -21.87 -13.07 -12.96
CA THR A 759 -23.28 -12.67 -12.86
C THR A 759 -23.64 -12.32 -11.41
N ALA A 760 -24.81 -11.70 -11.19
CA ALA A 760 -25.28 -11.36 -9.84
C ALA A 760 -25.37 -12.57 -8.89
N ALA A 761 -25.63 -13.77 -9.44
CA ALA A 761 -25.71 -15.03 -8.70
C ALA A 761 -24.35 -15.74 -8.56
N SER A 762 -23.25 -15.10 -8.97
CA SER A 762 -21.90 -15.67 -8.87
C SER A 762 -21.49 -15.90 -7.41
N PRO A 763 -21.14 -17.15 -7.03
CA PRO A 763 -20.55 -17.39 -5.71
C PRO A 763 -19.22 -16.70 -5.52
N PHE A 764 -18.43 -16.54 -6.60
CA PHE A 764 -17.16 -15.84 -6.54
C PHE A 764 -17.34 -14.38 -6.12
N LEU A 765 -18.25 -13.66 -6.78
CA LEU A 765 -18.54 -12.27 -6.41
C LEU A 765 -19.17 -12.20 -5.02
N GLN A 766 -20.11 -13.08 -4.71
CA GLN A 766 -20.76 -13.09 -3.39
C GLN A 766 -19.78 -13.39 -2.26
N ALA A 767 -18.78 -14.24 -2.47
CA ALA A 767 -17.75 -14.54 -1.48
C ALA A 767 -16.93 -13.30 -1.13
N PHE A 768 -16.47 -12.53 -2.12
CA PHE A 768 -15.73 -11.29 -1.87
C PHE A 768 -16.62 -10.19 -1.30
N VAL A 769 -17.87 -10.10 -1.73
CA VAL A 769 -18.85 -9.18 -1.12
C VAL A 769 -19.09 -9.51 0.35
N HIS A 770 -19.22 -10.79 0.69
CA HIS A 770 -19.33 -11.24 2.08
C HIS A 770 -18.05 -10.94 2.88
N ALA A 771 -16.87 -11.01 2.25
CA ALA A 771 -15.59 -10.60 2.83
C ALA A 771 -15.42 -9.07 2.96
N GLY A 772 -16.45 -8.28 2.62
CA GLY A 772 -16.49 -6.83 2.84
C GLY A 772 -16.11 -5.98 1.62
N TRP A 773 -15.96 -6.58 0.44
CA TRP A 773 -15.69 -5.85 -0.79
C TRP A 773 -16.99 -5.37 -1.44
N THR A 774 -16.92 -4.30 -2.21
CA THR A 774 -17.97 -3.92 -3.16
C THR A 774 -17.69 -4.55 -4.52
N GLN A 775 -18.71 -4.68 -5.37
CA GLN A 775 -18.51 -5.25 -6.71
C GLN A 775 -17.66 -4.31 -7.59
N GLU A 776 -17.81 -3.00 -7.41
CA GLU A 776 -16.96 -1.98 -8.01
C GLU A 776 -15.49 -2.18 -7.62
N GLN A 777 -15.19 -2.40 -6.33
CA GLN A 777 -13.82 -2.68 -5.88
C GLN A 777 -13.23 -3.95 -6.49
N ILE A 778 -14.03 -5.00 -6.68
CA ILE A 778 -13.57 -6.24 -7.32
C ILE A 778 -13.18 -5.98 -8.78
N VAL A 779 -14.02 -5.23 -9.52
CA VAL A 779 -13.75 -4.85 -10.92
C VAL A 779 -12.53 -3.96 -11.04
N ASP A 780 -12.43 -2.92 -10.20
CA ASP A 780 -11.28 -2.02 -10.15
C ASP A 780 -9.98 -2.78 -9.82
N HIS A 781 -10.05 -3.72 -8.88
CA HIS A 781 -8.91 -4.55 -8.51
C HIS A 781 -8.41 -5.38 -9.70
N PHE A 782 -9.30 -5.98 -10.49
CA PHE A 782 -8.89 -6.73 -11.68
C PHE A 782 -8.21 -5.85 -12.73
N ILE A 783 -8.69 -4.62 -12.93
CA ILE A 783 -8.07 -3.67 -13.86
C ILE A 783 -6.70 -3.22 -13.34
N ILE A 784 -6.60 -2.87 -12.05
CA ILE A 784 -5.34 -2.45 -11.44
C ILE A 784 -4.31 -3.60 -11.45
N ASP A 785 -4.74 -4.82 -11.13
CA ASP A 785 -3.89 -6.03 -11.20
C ASP A 785 -3.37 -6.28 -12.63
N ALA A 786 -4.24 -6.15 -13.64
CA ALA A 786 -3.86 -6.29 -15.04
C ALA A 786 -2.73 -5.31 -15.43
N LEU A 787 -2.91 -4.04 -15.09
CA LEU A 787 -1.92 -2.99 -15.36
C LEU A 787 -0.63 -3.22 -14.58
N HIS A 788 -0.73 -3.58 -13.30
CA HIS A 788 0.42 -3.86 -12.44
C HIS A 788 1.28 -5.01 -12.95
N LYS A 789 0.65 -6.14 -13.32
CA LYS A 789 1.35 -7.31 -13.90
C LYS A 789 2.08 -6.91 -15.19
N PHE A 790 1.42 -6.14 -16.04
CA PHE A 790 1.96 -5.71 -17.32
C PHE A 790 3.14 -4.75 -17.16
N ASP A 791 3.02 -3.72 -16.30
CA ASP A 791 4.10 -2.76 -16.07
C ASP A 791 5.34 -3.42 -15.47
N LYS A 792 5.15 -4.38 -14.55
CA LYS A 792 6.26 -5.18 -14.01
C LYS A 792 6.95 -5.99 -15.10
N GLN A 793 6.19 -6.62 -15.99
CA GLN A 793 6.76 -7.38 -17.09
C GLN A 793 7.54 -6.47 -18.06
N GLN A 794 6.97 -5.31 -18.43
CA GLN A 794 7.64 -4.33 -19.28
C GLN A 794 8.95 -3.82 -18.66
N THR A 795 8.96 -3.58 -17.34
CA THR A 795 10.17 -3.16 -16.63
C THR A 795 11.29 -4.20 -16.73
N ILE A 796 10.94 -5.49 -16.60
CA ILE A 796 11.89 -6.60 -16.75
C ILE A 796 12.41 -6.68 -18.18
N GLU A 797 11.54 -6.60 -19.19
CA GLU A 797 11.91 -6.67 -20.62
C GLU A 797 12.84 -5.52 -21.05
N GLN A 798 12.59 -4.31 -20.56
CA GLN A 798 13.46 -3.15 -20.81
C GLN A 798 14.86 -3.32 -20.20
N ALA A 799 14.96 -3.95 -19.02
CA ALA A 799 16.25 -4.25 -18.40
C ALA A 799 17.08 -5.20 -19.28
N PHE A 800 16.46 -6.24 -19.85
CA PHE A 800 17.12 -7.15 -20.79
C PHE A 800 17.60 -6.45 -22.06
N THR A 801 16.80 -5.53 -22.61
CA THR A 801 17.15 -4.84 -23.86
C THR A 801 18.39 -3.95 -23.69
N LYS A 802 18.50 -3.26 -22.54
CA LYS A 802 19.71 -2.47 -22.22
C LYS A 802 20.97 -3.33 -22.10
N GLU A 803 20.87 -4.52 -21.51
CA GLU A 803 22.01 -5.45 -21.46
C GLU A 803 22.40 -5.97 -22.85
N GLN A 804 21.45 -6.22 -23.74
CA GLN A 804 21.76 -6.62 -25.12
C GLN A 804 22.51 -5.53 -25.89
N ASP A 805 22.16 -4.26 -25.71
CA ASP A 805 22.90 -3.15 -26.32
C ASP A 805 24.32 -3.00 -25.74
N LEU A 806 24.54 -3.41 -24.48
CA LEU A 806 25.85 -3.54 -23.86
C LEU A 806 26.65 -4.72 -24.41
N VAL A 807 26.02 -5.86 -24.71
CA VAL A 807 26.66 -7.04 -25.33
C VAL A 807 26.97 -6.79 -26.81
N LYS A 808 26.18 -5.96 -27.51
CA LYS A 808 26.42 -5.56 -28.89
C LYS A 808 27.55 -4.52 -29.04
N ARG A 809 27.84 -3.74 -28.00
CA ARG A 809 28.97 -2.80 -27.95
C ARG A 809 30.23 -3.53 -27.54
#